data_AF-W7SYQ7-F1
#
_entry.id   AF-W7SYQ7-F1
#
_cell.length_a   1.000
_cell.length_b   1.000
_cell.length_c   1.000
_cell.angle_alpha   90.00
_cell.angle_beta   90.00
_cell.angle_gamma   90.00
#
_symmetry.space_group_name_H-M   'P 1'
#
loop_
_entity.id
_entity.type
_entity.pdbx_description
1 polymer ?
#
loop_
_entity_poly.entity_id
_entity_poly.type
_entity_poly.pdbx_seq_one_letter_code
_entity_poly.pdbx_strand_id
1 'polypeptide(L)'
;MWVRELTAPRQSTTGSGGALTATRIKVSDQRPQAKPGRRQLPPADNSPGRHAQQPRRQAASRTREVRGVRDAGETVTTARCSTWRTCAAELPGSTGGVQHTRTAAPRRAGDPPATRRASRSRSIDGHLVRTGQDVYAWYRLSPQRWSFRSDSQRQDLIVAIAGQYAELQGRWMHLRVTTRPYPIRMWAEAHVHNALNRLPDAPGGLSFDDYMIGEQQQLMGRSMAEKEVYLGVQVQVRNVVDRAVERAAPLLRRVFPAAVDAELVALDSEVEYLDQVIGSAGLEGRPVSADEMSWLMHRSCSLGLPAPRNMPAVPSDTWEPEDLASFTDAADFYQEPYSPTVTVRGRTGSNAGVGRHVCVLTVGPMHGLQIPEIDDPWVQRADRLPASVEWSARIYVRRPEEVGGELQRQMNKVRSQVRHYTDEHDLEPPQSLVRQAGRVLEIDDEMTSGFTALGTRVRSWWRLAVSGSTQRDALRLAQTLLELYKPKVAIEHPEAQYAMAREFIPGEPLASAAYLRRGSVVWAASAVPTATAEVGDRRGILLGETCTATRRPVAWDPWMAQEVRDGSGLTAMVAGLGGGKSFLGGGIVYKTLRSGAYWTLLDPSGPLAALCELPELKPYARPINLLNAQPGILNPYRVVAEPLLEHFLDEEDPERAWRREKALAAATRRRLVLDVLSGLLPYEVARLPQTRIVLLRAVRMVGGRPDAHPGLVFEALRRDASEHHEHAVVVADFLDEMRERMSLLIPEHGLDPYSETRDDRLTVLTMAGLTLPKDGVGREHWTDGEALGVEMLNLAAWLTQRSVYERPKDMRKGVWIDEAFFLSEVPTGRVLMNRFARDSRKWNVRVMLSSQIPADFLKIQGFVALLDSVFVGRLDDDEAQADALRLLKVPVGAGYEQVIASLGRRPGSHRNGTERDTAPRQFVFGDGAGGVERIRIDFSGPHLGALRTAMDTTPDAQRNERAKPLAELPAVPSPEGLESGMPPEDGIENGYDDYDDELAAELEVGLIDEAEVPPARPDREALVKVPPHQRGQQE
;
A
#
# COMPACT_ATOMS: atom_id res chain seq x y z
N MET A 1 -4.28 19.59 -40.34
CA MET A 1 -5.18 19.99 -39.24
C MET A 1 -6.14 18.89 -38.77
N TRP A 2 -6.65 18.01 -39.65
CA TRP A 2 -7.50 16.84 -39.29
C TRP A 2 -6.74 15.51 -39.11
N VAL A 3 -5.51 15.40 -39.64
CA VAL A 3 -4.66 14.20 -39.52
C VAL A 3 -4.36 13.79 -38.07
N ARG A 4 -4.52 14.71 -37.09
CA ARG A 4 -4.29 14.44 -35.66
C ARG A 4 -5.43 13.68 -34.96
N GLU A 5 -6.65 13.67 -35.51
CA GLU A 5 -7.78 12.88 -34.96
C GLU A 5 -7.68 11.41 -35.34
N LEU A 6 -7.20 11.11 -36.55
CA LEU A 6 -6.96 9.75 -37.05
C LEU A 6 -5.61 9.17 -36.59
N THR A 7 -4.91 9.82 -35.67
CA THR A 7 -3.67 9.31 -35.06
C THR A 7 -3.83 8.97 -33.58
N ALA A 8 -5.06 9.02 -33.03
CA ALA A 8 -5.36 8.59 -31.66
C ALA A 8 -4.92 7.13 -31.40
N PRO A 9 -4.60 6.74 -30.15
CA PRO A 9 -4.09 5.40 -29.84
C PRO A 9 -5.04 4.26 -30.25
N ARG A 10 -4.47 3.07 -30.49
CA ARG A 10 -5.19 1.83 -30.84
C ARG A 10 -5.94 1.26 -29.62
N GLN A 11 -7.07 0.63 -29.90
CA GLN A 11 -7.49 -0.64 -29.28
C GLN A 11 -7.51 -1.68 -30.41
N SER A 12 -6.92 -2.85 -30.20
CA SER A 12 -7.14 -4.01 -31.07
C SER A 12 -8.09 -4.96 -30.37
N THR A 13 -9.38 -4.91 -30.71
CA THR A 13 -10.31 -5.98 -30.37
C THR A 13 -10.14 -7.13 -31.37
N THR A 14 -9.04 -7.87 -31.26
CA THR A 14 -8.91 -9.17 -31.93
C THR A 14 -8.38 -10.17 -30.91
N GLY A 15 -9.31 -10.83 -30.21
CA GLY A 15 -8.99 -12.12 -29.58
C GLY A 15 -8.70 -13.12 -30.69
N SER A 16 -7.43 -13.32 -31.03
CA SER A 16 -7.04 -14.54 -31.74
C SER A 16 -7.06 -15.66 -30.70
N GLY A 17 -8.14 -16.46 -30.73
CA GLY A 17 -8.18 -17.73 -30.02
C GLY A 17 -6.99 -18.58 -30.44
N GLY A 18 -6.24 -19.03 -29.44
CA GLY A 18 -5.17 -20.01 -29.62
C GLY A 18 -5.69 -21.26 -30.32
N ALA A 19 -4.88 -21.75 -31.26
CA ALA A 19 -5.14 -22.95 -32.05
C ALA A 19 -5.46 -24.14 -31.14
N LEU A 20 -6.70 -24.64 -31.22
CA LEU A 20 -7.06 -25.95 -30.73
C LEU A 20 -6.74 -26.99 -31.80
N THR A 21 -5.92 -27.94 -31.39
CA THR A 21 -5.48 -29.15 -32.09
C THR A 21 -6.70 -29.93 -32.61
N ALA A 22 -6.74 -30.13 -33.92
CA ALA A 22 -7.80 -30.86 -34.60
C ALA A 22 -7.86 -32.32 -34.15
N THR A 23 -8.96 -32.72 -33.51
CA THR A 23 -9.37 -34.12 -33.38
C THR A 23 -10.65 -34.33 -34.19
N ARG A 24 -10.57 -35.23 -35.17
CA ARG A 24 -11.65 -35.63 -36.08
C ARG A 24 -12.82 -36.25 -35.30
N ILE A 25 -14.02 -35.69 -35.46
CA ILE A 25 -15.27 -36.40 -35.19
C ILE A 25 -16.21 -36.17 -36.39
N LYS A 26 -16.73 -37.29 -36.91
CA LYS A 26 -17.59 -37.40 -38.10
C LYS A 26 -18.96 -36.74 -37.87
N VAL A 27 -19.44 -35.98 -38.86
CA VAL A 27 -20.81 -35.48 -38.95
C VAL A 27 -21.67 -36.51 -39.72
N SER A 28 -22.80 -36.89 -39.15
CA SER A 28 -23.88 -37.61 -39.83
C SER A 28 -25.04 -36.66 -40.15
N ASP A 29 -25.47 -36.65 -41.40
CA ASP A 29 -26.61 -35.90 -41.91
C ASP A 29 -27.94 -36.41 -41.33
N GLN A 30 -28.75 -35.51 -40.76
CA GLN A 30 -30.22 -35.62 -40.85
C GLN A 30 -30.92 -34.29 -40.50
N ARG A 31 -31.70 -33.78 -41.45
CA ARG A 31 -32.69 -32.69 -41.29
C ARG A 31 -33.96 -33.23 -40.60
N PRO A 32 -34.72 -32.34 -39.94
CA PRO A 32 -36.16 -32.30 -40.22
C PRO A 32 -36.77 -30.89 -40.36
N GLN A 33 -38.03 -30.91 -40.83
CA GLN A 33 -38.86 -29.89 -41.48
C GLN A 33 -39.61 -28.89 -40.54
N ALA A 34 -40.53 -28.13 -41.14
CA ALA A 34 -40.98 -26.78 -40.80
C ALA A 34 -42.43 -26.62 -40.25
N LYS A 35 -42.65 -25.45 -39.60
CA LYS A 35 -43.85 -24.55 -39.58
C LYS A 35 -45.13 -25.01 -38.82
N PRO A 36 -46.16 -24.15 -38.55
CA PRO A 36 -46.34 -22.68 -38.78
C PRO A 36 -47.08 -21.88 -37.64
N GLY A 37 -47.25 -20.55 -37.78
CA GLY A 37 -48.54 -19.89 -37.46
C GLY A 37 -48.58 -18.40 -37.00
N ARG A 38 -49.04 -17.51 -37.91
CA ARG A 38 -50.00 -16.35 -37.81
C ARG A 38 -49.86 -15.29 -36.67
N ARG A 39 -50.19 -13.98 -36.80
CA ARG A 39 -51.09 -13.20 -37.68
C ARG A 39 -50.80 -11.67 -37.58
N GLN A 40 -51.50 -10.87 -38.39
CA GLN A 40 -51.22 -9.50 -38.91
C GLN A 40 -52.11 -8.35 -38.35
N LEU A 41 -51.60 -7.10 -38.48
CA LEU A 41 -52.22 -5.77 -38.85
C LEU A 41 -53.06 -4.97 -37.81
N PRO A 42 -53.25 -3.60 -37.95
CA PRO A 42 -52.64 -2.55 -38.82
C PRO A 42 -52.27 -1.20 -38.09
N PRO A 43 -51.77 -0.14 -38.77
CA PRO A 43 -51.82 1.25 -38.29
C PRO A 43 -52.86 2.12 -39.04
N ALA A 44 -53.38 3.16 -38.37
CA ALA A 44 -54.36 4.10 -38.90
C ALA A 44 -53.85 5.56 -38.91
N ASP A 45 -54.33 6.29 -39.92
CA ASP A 45 -54.14 7.70 -40.27
C ASP A 45 -54.46 8.74 -39.18
N ASN A 46 -53.78 9.89 -39.20
CA ASN A 46 -54.37 11.17 -39.66
C ASN A 46 -53.46 12.40 -39.40
N SER A 47 -53.28 13.20 -40.45
CA SER A 47 -52.92 14.63 -40.39
C SER A 47 -54.20 15.49 -40.24
N PRO A 48 -54.13 16.73 -39.73
CA PRO A 48 -53.98 17.92 -40.60
C PRO A 48 -53.06 18.99 -39.94
N GLY A 49 -52.38 19.93 -40.59
CA GLY A 49 -52.65 20.70 -41.80
C GLY A 49 -52.91 22.17 -41.42
N ARG A 50 -51.96 23.10 -41.69
CA ARG A 50 -52.15 24.42 -42.36
C ARG A 50 -51.07 25.48 -42.07
N HIS A 51 -50.52 26.01 -43.17
CA HIS A 51 -50.13 27.38 -43.54
C HIS A 51 -49.58 28.36 -42.48
N ALA A 52 -48.41 28.97 -42.77
CA ALA A 52 -48.33 30.27 -43.46
C ALA A 52 -46.89 30.82 -43.58
N GLN A 53 -46.55 31.24 -44.81
CA GLN A 53 -45.85 32.47 -45.22
C GLN A 53 -44.44 32.82 -44.67
N GLN A 54 -43.48 32.85 -45.61
CA GLN A 54 -42.28 33.71 -45.61
C GLN A 54 -42.69 35.21 -45.59
N PRO A 55 -41.76 36.14 -45.28
CA PRO A 55 -40.94 36.67 -46.38
C PRO A 55 -39.45 36.91 -46.05
N ARG A 56 -38.68 36.87 -47.13
CA ARG A 56 -37.31 37.36 -47.32
C ARG A 56 -37.07 38.77 -46.77
N ARG A 57 -35.83 39.06 -46.35
CA ARG A 57 -35.14 40.31 -46.70
C ARG A 57 -33.62 40.11 -46.84
N GLN A 58 -33.12 40.57 -47.98
CA GLN A 58 -31.71 40.75 -48.34
C GLN A 58 -31.15 42.01 -47.64
N ALA A 59 -29.84 42.06 -47.42
CA ALA A 59 -28.91 42.99 -48.12
C ALA A 59 -27.70 43.43 -47.27
N ALA A 60 -26.53 43.24 -47.87
CA ALA A 60 -25.46 44.23 -48.08
C ALA A 60 -24.50 44.62 -46.93
N SER A 61 -23.28 44.08 -47.06
CA SER A 61 -21.99 44.78 -47.20
C SER A 61 -21.72 46.10 -46.46
N ARG A 62 -20.57 46.15 -45.76
CA ARG A 62 -19.54 47.16 -46.03
C ARG A 62 -18.16 46.79 -45.45
N THR A 63 -17.19 47.03 -46.30
CA THR A 63 -15.72 46.95 -46.21
C THR A 63 -15.14 48.09 -45.35
N ARG A 64 -13.98 47.88 -44.72
CA ARG A 64 -12.65 48.48 -45.01
C ARG A 64 -11.78 48.77 -43.76
N GLU A 65 -10.51 48.32 -43.87
CA GLU A 65 -9.22 49.00 -43.55
C GLU A 65 -8.97 49.65 -42.15
N VAL A 66 -7.76 49.87 -41.62
CA VAL A 66 -6.37 49.33 -41.61
C VAL A 66 -5.52 50.43 -40.93
N ARG A 67 -4.46 50.00 -40.19
CA ARG A 67 -3.21 50.72 -39.79
C ARG A 67 -3.22 51.76 -38.65
N GLY A 68 -2.14 51.69 -37.86
CA GLY A 68 -1.52 52.86 -37.23
C GLY A 68 -0.58 52.54 -36.05
N VAL A 69 0.73 52.54 -36.31
CA VAL A 69 1.86 52.36 -35.37
C VAL A 69 2.39 53.73 -34.90
N ARG A 70 3.07 53.75 -33.73
CA ARG A 70 4.20 54.63 -33.25
C ARG A 70 3.99 55.06 -31.79
N ASP A 71 4.97 55.39 -30.96
CA ASP A 71 6.40 55.07 -30.74
C ASP A 71 6.83 55.86 -29.48
N ALA A 72 7.89 55.38 -28.82
CA ALA A 72 8.90 56.13 -28.04
C ALA A 72 8.60 56.81 -26.68
N GLY A 73 9.58 56.67 -25.76
CA GLY A 73 9.90 57.70 -24.76
C GLY A 73 10.47 57.23 -23.42
N GLU A 74 11.79 56.99 -23.33
CA GLU A 74 12.56 56.88 -22.08
C GLU A 74 12.68 58.21 -21.33
N THR A 75 12.87 58.18 -19.99
CA THR A 75 14.06 58.78 -19.34
C THR A 75 14.12 58.52 -17.82
N VAL A 76 15.38 58.45 -17.36
CA VAL A 76 15.95 58.09 -16.05
C VAL A 76 16.00 59.30 -15.11
N THR A 77 15.96 59.12 -13.77
CA THR A 77 17.02 59.61 -12.82
C THR A 77 16.72 59.47 -11.31
N THR A 78 17.76 58.94 -10.63
CA THR A 78 18.36 59.29 -9.32
C THR A 78 17.75 58.98 -7.95
N ALA A 79 18.65 58.45 -7.12
CA ALA A 79 18.60 58.04 -5.72
C ALA A 79 18.69 59.20 -4.70
N ARG A 80 18.29 58.94 -3.44
CA ARG A 80 19.20 58.99 -2.26
C ARG A 80 18.51 58.59 -0.93
N CYS A 81 19.38 58.19 -0.02
CA CYS A 81 19.26 57.52 1.27
C CYS A 81 19.09 58.48 2.47
N SER A 82 18.95 57.89 3.69
CA SER A 82 19.12 58.42 5.08
C SER A 82 17.80 58.65 5.84
N THR A 83 17.63 58.44 7.16
CA THR A 83 18.42 57.93 8.31
C THR A 83 17.48 57.87 9.55
N TRP A 84 17.56 56.79 10.34
CA TRP A 84 17.49 56.57 11.82
C TRP A 84 16.77 57.48 12.86
N ARG A 85 16.31 56.79 13.94
CA ARG A 85 16.08 57.14 15.39
C ARG A 85 14.63 57.39 15.84
N THR A 86 13.97 56.47 16.58
CA THR A 86 13.95 56.17 18.06
C THR A 86 13.33 57.25 18.97
N CYS A 87 12.21 56.93 19.64
CA CYS A 87 12.06 56.82 21.11
C CYS A 87 10.60 56.82 21.58
N ALA A 88 10.40 56.24 22.77
CA ALA A 88 9.17 55.83 23.45
C ALA A 88 8.44 56.94 24.25
N ALA A 89 7.17 56.68 24.63
CA ALA A 89 6.50 57.04 25.90
C ALA A 89 4.99 56.68 25.81
N GLU A 90 4.49 55.73 26.59
CA GLU A 90 3.68 55.90 27.84
C GLU A 90 2.15 55.98 27.63
N LEU A 91 1.44 55.12 28.37
CA LEU A 91 -0.02 55.02 28.55
C LEU A 91 -0.48 55.99 29.67
N PRO A 92 -1.75 56.44 29.73
CA PRO A 92 -2.82 55.65 30.37
C PRO A 92 -4.23 55.85 29.78
N GLY A 93 -5.15 54.95 30.16
CA GLY A 93 -6.43 54.72 29.50
C GLY A 93 -7.60 55.61 29.90
N SER A 94 -8.68 55.49 29.14
CA SER A 94 -10.06 55.49 29.63
C SER A 94 -11.04 55.05 28.54
N THR A 95 -12.13 54.50 29.01
CA THR A 95 -13.31 53.90 28.37
C THR A 95 -14.03 54.78 27.35
N GLY A 96 -14.41 54.19 26.20
CA GLY A 96 -15.40 54.76 25.28
C GLY A 96 -15.48 53.98 23.97
N GLY A 97 -16.64 53.42 23.64
CA GLY A 97 -16.85 52.60 22.45
C GLY A 97 -16.62 53.37 21.14
N VAL A 98 -15.98 52.73 20.17
CA VAL A 98 -15.79 53.26 18.81
C VAL A 98 -15.91 52.14 17.78
N GLN A 99 -16.69 52.42 16.74
CA GLN A 99 -16.87 51.64 15.52
C GLN A 99 -15.51 51.25 14.89
N HIS A 100 -15.33 49.96 14.60
CA HIS A 100 -14.15 49.49 13.87
C HIS A 100 -14.24 49.85 12.38
N THR A 101 -13.75 51.03 12.02
CA THR A 101 -13.23 51.29 10.67
C THR A 101 -11.90 50.54 10.52
N ARG A 102 -11.89 49.50 9.66
CA ARG A 102 -10.67 48.76 9.27
C ARG A 102 -9.70 49.70 8.53
N THR A 103 -8.70 50.22 9.23
CA THR A 103 -7.51 50.82 8.62
C THR A 103 -6.61 49.74 8.04
N ALA A 104 -6.35 49.82 6.73
CA ALA A 104 -5.40 48.96 6.03
C ALA A 104 -3.98 49.14 6.58
N ALA A 105 -3.29 48.03 6.85
CA ALA A 105 -1.86 48.03 7.18
C ALA A 105 -1.02 48.60 6.01
N PRO A 106 0.08 49.32 6.27
CA PRO A 106 0.88 49.92 5.21
C PRO A 106 1.62 48.83 4.42
N ARG A 107 1.53 48.91 3.09
CA ARG A 107 2.31 48.11 2.14
C ARG A 107 3.81 48.33 2.41
N ARG A 108 4.58 47.25 2.56
CA ARG A 108 6.06 47.34 2.46
C ARG A 108 6.41 47.72 1.02
N ALA A 109 7.23 48.76 0.87
CA ALA A 109 7.74 49.17 -0.44
C ALA A 109 8.62 48.05 -1.01
N GLY A 110 8.17 47.43 -2.10
CA GLY A 110 8.89 46.34 -2.79
C GLY A 110 8.01 45.19 -3.29
N ASP A 111 6.76 45.07 -2.84
CA ASP A 111 5.85 44.01 -3.34
C ASP A 111 5.25 44.40 -4.72
N PRO A 112 5.50 43.63 -5.79
CA PRO A 112 4.87 43.85 -7.10
C PRO A 112 3.35 43.60 -7.05
N PRO A 113 2.55 44.24 -7.93
CA PRO A 113 1.09 44.23 -7.84
C PRO A 113 0.54 42.82 -8.08
N ALA A 114 -0.19 42.27 -7.10
CA ALA A 114 -0.91 41.00 -7.23
C ALA A 114 -2.07 41.12 -8.24
N THR A 115 -2.15 40.22 -9.20
CA THR A 115 -3.26 40.14 -10.16
C THR A 115 -4.45 39.47 -9.47
N ARG A 116 -5.28 40.24 -8.77
CA ARG A 116 -6.45 39.73 -8.05
C ARG A 116 -7.69 39.79 -8.94
N ARG A 117 -8.11 38.66 -9.48
CA ARG A 117 -9.44 38.49 -10.08
C ARG A 117 -10.29 37.71 -9.07
N ALA A 118 -11.47 38.23 -8.73
CA ALA A 118 -12.44 37.54 -7.88
C ALA A 118 -12.75 36.12 -8.43
N SER A 119 -13.07 35.19 -7.54
CA SER A 119 -13.60 33.87 -7.94
C SER A 119 -14.88 34.06 -8.75
N ARG A 120 -15.10 33.22 -9.76
CA ARG A 120 -16.37 33.18 -10.51
C ARG A 120 -17.46 32.37 -9.82
N SER A 121 -17.11 31.55 -8.83
CA SER A 121 -18.08 30.81 -8.01
C SER A 121 -18.87 31.79 -7.15
N ARG A 122 -20.19 31.67 -7.19
CA ARG A 122 -21.12 32.55 -6.46
C ARG A 122 -21.54 31.94 -5.14
N SER A 123 -21.95 30.68 -5.14
CA SER A 123 -22.35 29.97 -3.94
C SER A 123 -21.97 28.51 -4.04
N ILE A 124 -21.84 27.85 -2.88
CA ILE A 124 -21.71 26.40 -2.78
C ILE A 124 -22.81 25.91 -1.84
N ASP A 125 -23.51 24.86 -2.24
CA ASP A 125 -24.66 24.31 -1.53
C ASP A 125 -24.51 22.79 -1.49
N GLY A 126 -24.01 22.29 -0.36
CA GLY A 126 -23.54 20.92 -0.21
C GLY A 126 -22.45 20.59 -1.24
N HIS A 127 -22.78 19.73 -2.20
CA HIS A 127 -21.89 19.31 -3.27
C HIS A 127 -22.10 20.09 -4.59
N LEU A 128 -22.99 21.08 -4.61
CA LEU A 128 -23.29 21.90 -5.78
C LEU A 128 -22.49 23.20 -5.77
N VAL A 129 -21.71 23.46 -6.82
CA VAL A 129 -21.01 24.72 -7.04
C VAL A 129 -21.75 25.52 -8.10
N ARG A 130 -22.30 26.69 -7.71
CA ARG A 130 -23.02 27.59 -8.61
C ARG A 130 -22.09 28.70 -9.10
N THR A 131 -22.01 28.86 -10.41
CA THR A 131 -21.36 30.01 -11.06
C THR A 131 -22.43 30.93 -11.63
N GLY A 132 -22.05 32.07 -12.20
CA GLY A 132 -23.04 32.98 -12.82
C GLY A 132 -23.71 32.47 -14.10
N GLN A 133 -23.38 31.27 -14.58
CA GLN A 133 -23.95 30.70 -15.81
C GLN A 133 -24.26 29.20 -15.69
N ASP A 134 -23.51 28.48 -14.86
CA ASP A 134 -23.54 27.02 -14.78
C ASP A 134 -23.56 26.53 -13.33
N VAL A 135 -24.21 25.40 -13.09
CA VAL A 135 -24.19 24.66 -11.83
C VAL A 135 -23.44 23.34 -12.04
N TYR A 136 -22.52 23.02 -11.13
CA TYR A 136 -21.76 21.76 -11.14
C TYR A 136 -22.02 20.96 -9.87
N ALA A 137 -22.43 19.71 -10.01
CA ALA A 137 -22.48 18.73 -8.92
C ALA A 137 -21.14 18.01 -8.80
N TRP A 138 -20.52 18.05 -7.61
CA TRP A 138 -19.21 17.45 -7.36
C TRP A 138 -19.31 16.12 -6.62
N TYR A 139 -18.53 15.16 -7.10
CA TYR A 139 -18.47 13.81 -6.58
C TYR A 139 -17.05 13.44 -6.18
N ARG A 140 -16.88 12.72 -5.08
CA ARG A 140 -15.62 12.04 -4.73
C ARG A 140 -15.68 10.64 -5.32
N LEU A 141 -14.71 10.28 -6.14
CA LEU A 141 -14.62 8.96 -6.76
C LEU A 141 -13.86 7.99 -5.85
N SER A 142 -14.28 6.72 -5.86
CA SER A 142 -13.62 5.68 -5.06
C SER A 142 -12.30 5.24 -5.71
N PRO A 143 -11.22 5.01 -4.94
CA PRO A 143 -9.97 4.48 -5.47
C PRO A 143 -10.17 3.08 -6.08
N GLN A 144 -9.60 2.85 -7.26
CA GLN A 144 -9.70 1.59 -7.98
C GLN A 144 -8.33 0.89 -7.99
N ARG A 145 -8.27 -0.36 -7.51
CA ARG A 145 -7.05 -1.16 -7.62
C ARG A 145 -6.69 -1.37 -9.09
N TRP A 146 -5.47 -1.03 -9.51
CA TRP A 146 -4.99 -1.31 -10.87
C TRP A 146 -4.02 -2.49 -10.94
N SER A 147 -3.16 -2.61 -9.93
CA SER A 147 -2.19 -3.69 -9.79
C SER A 147 -2.88 -5.05 -9.61
N PHE A 148 -2.26 -6.12 -10.12
CA PHE A 148 -2.73 -7.51 -9.97
C PHE A 148 -4.17 -7.78 -10.48
N ARG A 149 -4.60 -7.10 -11.56
CA ARG A 149 -5.81 -7.41 -12.35
C ARG A 149 -5.44 -8.08 -13.67
N SER A 150 -6.25 -9.00 -14.18
CA SER A 150 -6.07 -9.48 -15.56
C SER A 150 -6.37 -8.36 -16.56
N ASP A 151 -5.87 -8.48 -17.78
CA ASP A 151 -6.16 -7.49 -18.83
C ASP A 151 -7.65 -7.42 -19.16
N SER A 152 -8.37 -8.55 -19.07
CA SER A 152 -9.84 -8.55 -19.16
C SER A 152 -10.49 -7.72 -18.06
N GLN A 153 -10.11 -7.92 -16.79
CA GLN A 153 -10.65 -7.15 -15.66
C GLN A 153 -10.31 -5.65 -15.75
N ARG A 154 -9.13 -5.31 -16.29
CA ARG A 154 -8.75 -3.91 -16.55
C ARG A 154 -9.57 -3.31 -17.67
N GLN A 155 -9.80 -4.07 -18.75
CA GLN A 155 -10.64 -3.65 -19.86
C GLN A 155 -12.08 -3.45 -19.42
N ASP A 156 -12.63 -4.36 -18.62
CA ASP A 156 -13.99 -4.25 -18.05
C ASP A 156 -14.14 -2.97 -17.21
N LEU A 157 -13.14 -2.63 -16.39
CA LEU A 157 -13.12 -1.38 -15.63
C LEU A 157 -13.13 -0.15 -16.56
N ILE A 158 -12.30 -0.15 -17.61
CA ILE A 158 -12.27 0.96 -18.59
C ILE A 158 -13.61 1.10 -19.30
N VAL A 159 -14.21 -0.02 -19.71
CA VAL A 159 -15.52 -0.04 -20.40
C VAL A 159 -16.62 0.45 -19.47
N ALA A 160 -16.60 0.07 -18.19
CA ALA A 160 -17.56 0.55 -17.19
C ALA A 160 -17.47 2.08 -17.01
N ILE A 161 -16.27 2.62 -16.81
CA ILE A 161 -16.05 4.08 -16.71
C ILE A 161 -16.48 4.78 -18.01
N ALA A 162 -16.17 4.20 -19.18
CA ALA A 162 -16.54 4.75 -20.47
C ALA A 162 -18.06 4.79 -20.68
N GLY A 163 -18.78 3.77 -20.22
CA GLY A 163 -20.24 3.73 -20.22
C GLY A 163 -20.83 4.89 -19.41
N GLN A 164 -20.31 5.14 -18.21
CA GLN A 164 -20.75 6.26 -17.38
C GLN A 164 -20.44 7.62 -18.01
N TYR A 165 -19.25 7.79 -18.59
CA TYR A 165 -18.94 9.00 -19.35
C TYR A 165 -19.88 9.20 -20.55
N ALA A 166 -20.32 8.13 -21.19
CA ALA A 166 -21.27 8.21 -22.30
C ALA A 166 -22.67 8.67 -21.85
N GLU A 167 -23.14 8.23 -20.69
CA GLU A 167 -24.41 8.68 -20.11
C GLU A 167 -24.40 10.20 -19.81
N LEU A 168 -23.22 10.78 -19.58
CA LEU A 168 -23.03 12.22 -19.36
C LEU A 168 -22.96 13.05 -20.65
N GLN A 169 -23.43 12.51 -21.79
CA GLN A 169 -23.45 13.20 -23.08
C GLN A 169 -24.12 14.58 -23.03
N GLY A 170 -23.48 15.56 -23.68
CA GLY A 170 -23.93 16.95 -23.70
C GLY A 170 -23.65 17.72 -22.41
N ARG A 171 -22.84 17.19 -21.48
CA ARG A 171 -22.45 17.86 -20.24
C ARG A 171 -20.95 18.17 -20.23
N TRP A 172 -20.59 19.24 -19.54
CA TRP A 172 -19.22 19.51 -19.13
C TRP A 172 -18.88 18.77 -17.83
N MET A 173 -17.67 18.23 -17.77
CA MET A 173 -17.07 17.63 -16.59
C MET A 173 -15.79 18.36 -16.21
N HIS A 174 -15.50 18.39 -14.91
CA HIS A 174 -14.29 18.92 -14.32
C HIS A 174 -13.68 17.89 -13.39
N LEU A 175 -12.62 17.23 -13.84
CA LEU A 175 -11.85 16.30 -13.01
C LEU A 175 -10.81 17.07 -12.22
N ARG A 176 -10.69 16.81 -10.92
CA ARG A 176 -9.58 17.25 -10.06
C ARG A 176 -8.97 16.05 -9.36
N VAL A 177 -7.66 15.87 -9.54
CA VAL A 177 -6.86 14.93 -8.74
C VAL A 177 -5.97 15.76 -7.84
N THR A 178 -6.09 15.55 -6.54
CA THR A 178 -5.26 16.21 -5.53
C THR A 178 -4.79 15.19 -4.50
N THR A 179 -4.01 15.63 -3.53
CA THR A 179 -3.54 14.76 -2.45
C THR A 179 -3.94 15.32 -1.10
N ARG A 180 -4.30 14.43 -0.18
CA ARG A 180 -4.59 14.74 1.22
C ARG A 180 -3.51 14.12 2.09
N PRO A 181 -2.71 14.92 2.83
CA PRO A 181 -1.75 14.33 3.75
C PRO A 181 -2.51 13.61 4.85
N TYR A 182 -2.06 12.41 5.17
CA TYR A 182 -2.38 11.75 6.42
C TYR A 182 -1.31 12.17 7.43
N PRO A 183 -1.65 12.98 8.45
CA PRO A 183 -0.66 13.48 9.39
C PRO A 183 0.00 12.31 10.14
N ILE A 184 1.34 12.28 10.17
CA ILE A 184 2.11 11.27 10.92
C ILE A 184 1.67 11.23 12.38
N ARG A 185 1.31 12.39 12.96
CA ARG A 185 0.75 12.49 14.30
C ARG A 185 -0.56 11.70 14.45
N MET A 186 -1.48 11.78 13.48
CA MET A 186 -2.74 11.03 13.56
C MET A 186 -2.49 9.52 13.46
N TRP A 187 -1.55 9.08 12.60
CA TRP A 187 -1.10 7.70 12.59
C TRP A 187 -0.54 7.28 13.96
N ALA A 188 0.37 8.08 14.53
CA ALA A 188 1.03 7.78 15.80
C ALA A 188 0.02 7.75 16.95
N GLU A 189 -0.88 8.72 17.03
CA GLU A 189 -1.99 8.73 17.99
C GLU A 189 -2.86 7.48 17.80
N ALA A 190 -3.26 7.14 16.57
CA ALA A 190 -4.03 5.93 16.32
C ALA A 190 -3.27 4.66 16.70
N HIS A 191 -1.96 4.60 16.47
CA HIS A 191 -1.11 3.47 16.87
C HIS A 191 -1.04 3.33 18.39
N VAL A 192 -0.83 4.43 19.11
CA VAL A 192 -0.83 4.45 20.59
C VAL A 192 -2.19 4.04 21.16
N HIS A 193 -3.29 4.57 20.61
CA HIS A 193 -4.64 4.16 21.04
C HIS A 193 -4.91 2.69 20.71
N ASN A 194 -4.34 2.17 19.62
CA ASN A 194 -4.46 0.76 19.26
C ASN A 194 -3.55 -0.16 20.10
N ALA A 195 -2.57 0.38 20.84
CA ALA A 195 -1.64 -0.37 21.68
C ALA A 195 -2.25 -0.70 23.05
N LEU A 196 -3.31 -1.51 23.04
CA LEU A 196 -4.04 -1.94 24.24
C LEU A 196 -3.17 -2.84 25.12
N ASN A 197 -3.11 -2.59 26.43
CA ASN A 197 -2.31 -3.36 27.38
C ASN A 197 -0.82 -3.48 26.97
N ARG A 198 -0.19 -2.38 26.53
CA ARG A 198 1.22 -2.34 26.12
C ARG A 198 2.17 -3.02 27.12
N LEU A 199 3.29 -3.56 26.62
CA LEU A 199 4.33 -4.11 27.49
C LEU A 199 4.86 -3.00 28.43
N PRO A 200 5.02 -3.27 29.73
CA PRO A 200 5.72 -2.35 30.62
C PRO A 200 7.20 -2.25 30.23
N ASP A 201 7.76 -1.05 30.33
CA ASP A 201 9.16 -0.80 29.95
C ASP A 201 10.12 -1.58 30.86
N ALA A 202 11.14 -2.20 30.25
CA ALA A 202 12.17 -2.95 30.96
C ALA A 202 13.47 -2.13 31.09
N PRO A 203 14.20 -2.22 32.22
CA PRO A 203 15.49 -1.56 32.38
C PRO A 203 16.48 -1.99 31.29
N GLY A 204 17.15 -1.01 30.66
CA GLY A 204 18.12 -1.27 29.59
C GLY A 204 17.52 -1.68 28.24
N GLY A 205 16.19 -1.75 28.13
CA GLY A 205 15.46 -1.94 26.87
C GLY A 205 14.97 -0.63 26.27
N LEU A 206 14.60 -0.69 24.98
CA LEU A 206 13.97 0.44 24.29
C LEU A 206 12.59 0.70 24.88
N SER A 207 12.34 1.89 25.44
CA SER A 207 11.01 2.25 25.94
C SER A 207 9.96 2.31 24.82
N PHE A 208 8.67 2.15 25.13
CA PHE A 208 7.61 2.28 24.12
C PHE A 208 7.56 3.68 23.51
N ASP A 209 7.81 4.72 24.31
CA ASP A 209 7.79 6.10 23.83
C ASP A 209 8.97 6.38 22.88
N ASP A 210 10.17 5.89 23.19
CA ASP A 210 11.34 5.98 22.30
C ASP A 210 11.15 5.16 21.02
N TYR A 211 10.51 3.99 21.12
CA TYR A 211 10.10 3.20 19.97
C TYR A 211 9.17 4.02 19.04
N MET A 212 8.16 4.69 19.59
CA MET A 212 7.24 5.53 18.82
C MET A 212 7.90 6.79 18.25
N ILE A 213 8.89 7.37 18.92
CA ILE A 213 9.70 8.45 18.37
C ILE A 213 10.49 7.94 17.15
N GLY A 214 11.14 6.78 17.27
CA GLY A 214 11.87 6.15 16.17
C GLY A 214 11.00 5.84 14.96
N GLU A 215 9.79 5.29 15.16
CA GLU A 215 8.84 5.03 14.08
C GLU A 215 8.40 6.34 13.38
N GLN A 216 8.13 7.41 14.14
CA GLN A 216 7.77 8.72 13.57
C GLN A 216 8.95 9.33 12.79
N GLN A 217 10.18 9.22 13.29
CA GLN A 217 11.38 9.67 12.59
C GLN A 217 11.57 8.93 11.26
N GLN A 218 11.26 7.63 11.21
CA GLN A 218 11.35 6.85 9.97
C GLN A 218 10.35 7.31 8.88
N LEU A 219 9.22 7.89 9.30
CA LEU A 219 8.21 8.49 8.40
C LEU A 219 8.55 9.93 7.99
N MET A 220 9.47 10.61 8.69
CA MET A 220 9.87 11.98 8.32
C MET A 220 10.48 12.00 6.91
N GLY A 221 10.01 12.94 6.08
CA GLY A 221 10.43 13.05 4.68
C GLY A 221 9.73 12.08 3.72
N ARG A 222 8.89 11.16 4.22
CA ARG A 222 8.01 10.32 3.39
C ARG A 222 6.61 10.94 3.31
N SER A 223 6.02 10.93 2.12
CA SER A 223 4.66 11.44 1.94
C SER A 223 3.64 10.35 2.27
N MET A 224 2.95 10.48 3.42
CA MET A 224 1.72 9.72 3.70
C MET A 224 0.52 10.41 3.06
N ALA A 225 0.60 10.79 1.79
CA ALA A 225 -0.50 11.50 1.13
C ALA A 225 -1.39 10.51 0.36
N GLU A 226 -2.69 10.55 0.66
CA GLU A 226 -3.72 9.85 -0.09
C GLU A 226 -4.04 10.62 -1.37
N LYS A 227 -4.26 9.88 -2.46
CA LYS A 227 -4.72 10.45 -3.71
C LYS A 227 -6.24 10.57 -3.66
N GLU A 228 -6.76 11.78 -3.76
CA GLU A 228 -8.19 12.04 -3.83
C GLU A 228 -8.58 12.49 -5.23
N VAL A 229 -9.66 11.91 -5.76
CA VAL A 229 -10.17 12.20 -7.09
C VAL A 229 -11.59 12.74 -6.98
N TYR A 230 -11.79 13.92 -7.54
CA TYR A 230 -13.05 14.64 -7.55
C TYR A 230 -13.52 14.86 -9.00
N LEU A 231 -14.82 14.73 -9.24
CA LEU A 231 -15.43 14.95 -10.54
C LEU A 231 -16.63 15.88 -10.38
N GLY A 232 -16.52 17.10 -10.92
CA GLY A 232 -17.63 18.03 -11.08
C GLY A 232 -18.35 17.76 -12.40
N VAL A 233 -19.67 17.59 -12.39
CA VAL A 233 -20.49 17.39 -13.59
C VAL A 233 -21.51 18.52 -13.70
N GLN A 234 -21.62 19.11 -14.88
CA GLN A 234 -22.57 20.19 -15.13
C GLN A 234 -24.01 19.66 -15.03
N VAL A 235 -24.83 20.33 -14.22
CA VAL A 235 -26.27 20.09 -14.10
C VAL A 235 -26.95 20.83 -15.25
N GLN A 236 -27.77 20.13 -16.04
CA GLN A 236 -28.49 20.73 -17.16
C GLN A 236 -29.74 21.44 -16.67
N VAL A 237 -29.61 22.70 -16.24
CA VAL A 237 -30.76 23.57 -16.01
C VAL A 237 -31.37 24.01 -17.35
N ARG A 238 -32.70 23.89 -17.48
CA ARG A 238 -33.41 24.33 -18.69
C ARG A 238 -33.33 25.86 -18.80
N ASN A 239 -32.47 26.33 -19.70
CA ASN A 239 -32.06 27.71 -20.00
C ASN A 239 -33.12 28.81 -20.23
N VAL A 240 -34.41 28.62 -19.94
CA VAL A 240 -35.46 29.60 -20.31
C VAL A 240 -35.82 30.56 -19.17
N VAL A 241 -35.53 30.23 -17.90
CA VAL A 241 -36.04 30.99 -16.74
C VAL A 241 -34.93 31.53 -15.82
N ASP A 242 -33.75 30.90 -15.82
CA ASP A 242 -32.63 31.19 -14.92
C ASP A 242 -32.07 32.63 -15.03
N ARG A 243 -32.06 33.22 -16.24
CA ARG A 243 -31.66 34.64 -16.43
C ARG A 243 -32.64 35.65 -15.83
N ALA A 244 -33.88 35.25 -15.58
CA ALA A 244 -34.91 36.09 -14.99
C ALA A 244 -34.97 35.92 -13.45
N VAL A 245 -34.65 34.73 -12.93
CA VAL A 245 -34.71 34.39 -11.50
C VAL A 245 -33.57 35.05 -10.72
N GLU A 246 -32.33 35.06 -11.22
CA GLU A 246 -31.19 35.67 -10.49
C GLU A 246 -31.27 37.19 -10.31
N ARG A 247 -32.04 37.91 -11.14
CA ARG A 247 -32.19 39.37 -10.99
C ARG A 247 -33.44 39.79 -10.19
N ALA A 248 -34.34 38.86 -9.86
CA ALA A 248 -35.65 39.22 -9.29
C ALA A 248 -36.21 38.19 -8.28
N ALA A 249 -35.38 37.34 -7.67
CA ALA A 249 -35.79 36.29 -6.74
C ALA A 249 -36.72 36.75 -5.57
N PRO A 250 -36.55 37.93 -4.94
CA PRO A 250 -37.45 38.36 -3.86
C PRO A 250 -38.85 38.77 -4.36
N LEU A 251 -38.96 39.25 -5.60
CA LEU A 251 -40.21 39.73 -6.19
C LEU A 251 -40.98 38.60 -6.90
N LEU A 252 -40.28 37.66 -7.56
CA LEU A 252 -40.91 36.53 -8.25
C LEU A 252 -41.45 35.45 -7.31
N ARG A 253 -40.84 35.23 -6.14
CA ARG A 253 -41.39 34.32 -5.10
C ARG A 253 -42.78 34.73 -4.61
N ARG A 254 -43.14 36.02 -4.72
CA ARG A 254 -44.49 36.53 -4.40
C ARG A 254 -45.50 36.40 -5.53
N VAL A 255 -45.06 36.19 -6.79
CA VAL A 255 -45.93 36.26 -7.98
C VAL A 255 -46.10 34.89 -8.66
N PHE A 256 -45.08 34.03 -8.67
CA PHE A 256 -45.14 32.69 -9.30
C PHE A 256 -44.39 31.61 -8.49
N PRO A 257 -44.85 31.24 -7.28
CA PRO A 257 -44.21 30.21 -6.46
C PRO A 257 -44.08 28.85 -7.17
N ALA A 258 -45.12 28.43 -7.91
CA ALA A 258 -45.15 27.13 -8.60
C ALA A 258 -44.07 26.95 -9.70
N ALA A 259 -43.58 28.03 -10.31
CA ALA A 259 -42.54 27.94 -11.34
C ALA A 259 -41.15 27.75 -10.75
N VAL A 260 -40.88 28.40 -9.61
CA VAL A 260 -39.62 28.23 -8.86
C VAL A 260 -39.58 26.85 -8.21
N ASP A 261 -40.71 26.39 -7.64
CA ASP A 261 -40.81 25.06 -7.05
C ASP A 261 -40.62 23.96 -8.12
N ALA A 262 -41.17 24.14 -9.33
CA ALA A 262 -40.96 23.20 -10.44
C ALA A 262 -39.51 23.18 -10.96
N GLU A 263 -38.81 24.31 -10.91
CA GLU A 263 -37.40 24.42 -11.30
C GLU A 263 -36.48 23.78 -10.27
N LEU A 264 -36.74 23.98 -8.98
CA LEU A 264 -36.03 23.30 -7.89
C LEU A 264 -36.24 21.79 -7.96
N VAL A 265 -37.47 21.32 -8.17
CA VAL A 265 -37.77 19.89 -8.37
C VAL A 265 -37.06 19.33 -9.60
N ALA A 266 -36.99 20.10 -10.70
CA ALA A 266 -36.25 19.67 -11.89
C ALA A 266 -34.75 19.58 -11.62
N LEU A 267 -34.17 20.53 -10.88
CA LEU A 267 -32.78 20.49 -10.47
C LEU A 267 -32.49 19.30 -9.55
N ASP A 268 -33.34 19.05 -8.56
CA ASP A 268 -33.23 17.89 -7.66
C ASP A 268 -33.28 16.57 -8.44
N SER A 269 -34.23 16.44 -9.38
CA SER A 269 -34.33 15.23 -10.23
C SER A 269 -33.11 15.01 -11.13
N GLU A 270 -32.49 16.09 -11.61
CA GLU A 270 -31.26 16.02 -12.39
C GLU A 270 -30.05 15.65 -11.53
N VAL A 271 -30.00 16.11 -10.28
CA VAL A 271 -28.97 15.74 -9.32
C VAL A 271 -29.12 14.27 -8.91
N GLU A 272 -30.33 13.80 -8.60
CA GLU A 272 -30.60 12.39 -8.31
C GLU A 272 -30.18 11.46 -9.46
N TYR A 273 -30.46 11.87 -10.71
CA TYR A 273 -29.97 11.14 -11.89
C TYR A 273 -28.44 11.10 -11.92
N LEU A 274 -27.76 12.22 -11.70
CA LEU A 274 -26.29 12.26 -11.67
C LEU A 274 -25.73 11.40 -10.54
N ASP A 275 -26.34 11.41 -9.36
CA ASP A 275 -25.95 10.58 -8.21
C ASP A 275 -26.02 9.09 -8.57
N GLN A 276 -27.06 8.66 -9.29
CA GLN A 276 -27.21 7.29 -9.75
C GLN A 276 -26.16 6.91 -10.82
N VAL A 277 -25.92 7.78 -11.80
CA VAL A 277 -24.92 7.54 -12.88
C VAL A 277 -23.52 7.43 -12.30
N ILE A 278 -23.13 8.37 -11.44
CA ILE A 278 -21.79 8.43 -10.85
C ILE A 278 -21.58 7.34 -9.79
N GLY A 279 -22.63 6.97 -9.05
CA GLY A 279 -22.60 5.89 -8.06
C GLY A 279 -22.56 4.48 -8.64
N SER A 280 -22.77 4.31 -9.95
CA SER A 280 -22.74 3.00 -10.61
C SER A 280 -21.31 2.42 -10.70
N ALA A 281 -21.22 1.14 -11.05
CA ALA A 281 -19.94 0.43 -11.18
C ALA A 281 -19.03 1.08 -12.25
N GLY A 282 -17.76 1.35 -11.89
CA GLY A 282 -16.78 2.04 -12.73
C GLY A 282 -16.17 3.25 -12.01
N LEU A 283 -16.95 4.31 -11.85
CA LEU A 283 -16.60 5.51 -11.11
C LEU A 283 -16.82 5.34 -9.60
N GLU A 284 -17.86 4.60 -9.20
CA GLU A 284 -18.22 4.32 -7.79
C GLU A 284 -18.13 5.58 -6.91
N GLY A 285 -18.63 6.69 -7.45
CA GLY A 285 -18.52 7.99 -6.82
C GLY A 285 -19.70 8.29 -5.90
N ARG A 286 -19.45 9.15 -4.92
CA ARG A 286 -20.49 9.67 -4.02
C ARG A 286 -20.46 11.20 -3.97
N PRO A 287 -21.58 11.86 -3.65
CA PRO A 287 -21.59 13.31 -3.40
C PRO A 287 -20.51 13.69 -2.39
N VAL A 288 -19.83 14.81 -2.66
CA VAL A 288 -18.78 15.36 -1.80
C VAL A 288 -19.39 15.92 -0.52
N SER A 289 -18.83 15.57 0.64
CA SER A 289 -19.25 16.18 1.92
C SER A 289 -18.74 17.62 2.05
N ALA A 290 -19.34 18.44 2.91
CA ALA A 290 -18.92 19.83 3.11
C ALA A 290 -17.43 19.96 3.47
N ASP A 291 -16.89 19.06 4.30
CA ASP A 291 -15.46 19.03 4.66
C ASP A 291 -14.55 18.72 3.47
N GLU A 292 -14.96 17.78 2.62
CA GLU A 292 -14.23 17.41 1.41
C GLU A 292 -14.30 18.50 0.33
N MET A 293 -15.44 19.19 0.24
CA MET A 293 -15.58 20.34 -0.66
C MET A 293 -14.72 21.51 -0.17
N SER A 294 -14.70 21.78 1.14
CA SER A 294 -13.83 22.79 1.76
C SER A 294 -12.36 22.46 1.48
N TRP A 295 -11.98 21.19 1.62
CA TRP A 295 -10.65 20.69 1.26
C TRP A 295 -10.31 20.93 -0.22
N LEU A 296 -11.19 20.51 -1.13
CA LEU A 296 -11.01 20.69 -2.57
C LEU A 296 -10.85 22.16 -2.94
N MET A 297 -11.70 23.03 -2.39
CA MET A 297 -11.65 24.49 -2.62
C MET A 297 -10.35 25.09 -2.10
N HIS A 298 -9.95 24.77 -0.88
CA HIS A 298 -8.71 25.25 -0.30
C HIS A 298 -7.49 24.77 -1.08
N ARG A 299 -7.40 23.47 -1.41
CA ARG A 299 -6.30 22.90 -2.23
C ARG A 299 -6.21 23.54 -3.60
N SER A 300 -7.36 23.83 -4.22
CA SER A 300 -7.39 24.44 -5.55
C SER A 300 -7.05 25.93 -5.54
N CYS A 301 -7.49 26.67 -4.53
CA CYS A 301 -7.12 28.09 -4.34
C CYS A 301 -5.71 28.26 -3.79
N SER A 302 -5.11 27.22 -3.21
CA SER A 302 -3.75 27.23 -2.65
C SER A 302 -2.81 26.28 -3.40
N LEU A 303 -2.96 26.21 -4.72
CA LEU A 303 -2.29 25.22 -5.58
C LEU A 303 -0.78 25.17 -5.29
N GLY A 304 -0.25 23.97 -5.05
CA GLY A 304 1.18 23.76 -4.80
C GLY A 304 1.71 24.23 -3.44
N LEU A 305 0.93 24.93 -2.62
CA LEU A 305 1.30 25.17 -1.22
C LEU A 305 1.26 23.85 -0.43
N PRO A 306 2.02 23.73 0.67
CA PRO A 306 1.86 22.61 1.60
C PRO A 306 0.40 22.51 2.05
N ALA A 307 -0.05 21.28 2.29
CA ALA A 307 -1.37 21.07 2.84
C ALA A 307 -1.54 21.81 4.18
N PRO A 308 -2.69 22.47 4.41
CA PRO A 308 -2.90 23.25 5.61
C PRO A 308 -2.92 22.35 6.84
N ARG A 309 -2.37 22.83 7.96
CA ARG A 309 -2.39 22.08 9.24
C ARG A 309 -3.77 22.09 9.87
N ASN A 310 -4.47 23.22 9.76
CA ASN A 310 -5.83 23.40 10.23
C ASN A 310 -6.68 23.86 9.04
N MET A 311 -7.79 23.17 8.80
CA MET A 311 -8.80 23.68 7.87
C MET A 311 -9.61 24.79 8.55
N PRO A 312 -10.13 25.77 7.78
CA PRO A 312 -11.14 26.68 8.29
C PRO A 312 -12.32 25.86 8.84
N ALA A 313 -12.85 26.24 10.01
CA ALA A 313 -14.07 25.63 10.52
C ALA A 313 -15.19 25.84 9.49
N VAL A 314 -15.89 24.77 9.10
CA VAL A 314 -17.02 24.82 8.18
C VAL A 314 -18.30 24.96 9.03
N PRO A 315 -18.93 26.14 9.10
CA PRO A 315 -20.07 26.36 10.00
C PRO A 315 -21.39 25.81 9.43
N SER A 316 -21.47 25.61 8.12
CA SER A 316 -22.67 25.18 7.39
C SER A 316 -22.32 24.51 6.06
N ASP A 317 -23.27 23.73 5.53
CA ASP A 317 -23.18 23.10 4.20
C ASP A 317 -23.40 24.08 3.04
N THR A 318 -23.92 25.27 3.34
CA THR A 318 -24.14 26.37 2.38
C THR A 318 -23.12 27.48 2.60
N TRP A 319 -22.48 27.93 1.52
CA TRP A 319 -21.51 29.04 1.51
C TRP A 319 -21.93 30.10 0.49
N GLU A 320 -22.06 31.32 0.99
CA GLU A 320 -22.39 32.51 0.22
C GLU A 320 -21.12 33.16 -0.36
N PRO A 321 -21.22 34.14 -1.29
CA PRO A 321 -20.05 34.79 -1.87
C PRO A 321 -19.06 35.36 -0.84
N GLU A 322 -19.56 35.79 0.32
CA GLU A 322 -18.77 36.33 1.43
C GLU A 322 -17.92 35.24 2.09
N ASP A 323 -18.46 34.04 2.23
CA ASP A 323 -17.74 32.88 2.77
C ASP A 323 -16.70 32.38 1.76
N LEU A 324 -17.02 32.38 0.46
CA LEU A 324 -16.12 31.94 -0.60
C LEU A 324 -14.85 32.80 -0.70
N ALA A 325 -14.93 34.08 -0.32
CA ALA A 325 -13.78 34.98 -0.29
C ALA A 325 -12.68 34.47 0.65
N SER A 326 -13.05 33.76 1.73
CA SER A 326 -12.09 33.18 2.69
C SER A 326 -11.12 32.18 2.05
N PHE A 327 -11.58 31.40 1.07
CA PHE A 327 -10.73 30.45 0.32
C PHE A 327 -9.78 31.17 -0.62
N THR A 328 -10.26 32.21 -1.33
CA THR A 328 -9.42 33.00 -2.23
C THR A 328 -8.43 33.90 -1.50
N ASP A 329 -8.73 34.27 -0.26
CA ASP A 329 -7.86 35.08 0.59
C ASP A 329 -6.74 34.25 1.23
N ALA A 330 -6.83 32.91 1.17
CA ALA A 330 -5.82 32.02 1.71
C ALA A 330 -4.47 32.14 0.97
N ALA A 331 -4.50 32.34 -0.35
CA ALA A 331 -3.31 32.43 -1.17
C ALA A 331 -3.45 33.42 -2.34
N ASP A 332 -2.37 34.14 -2.63
CA ASP A 332 -2.25 34.99 -3.81
C ASP A 332 -1.46 34.27 -4.91
N PHE A 333 -1.89 34.46 -6.16
CA PHE A 333 -1.17 34.02 -7.34
C PHE A 333 -0.48 35.23 -7.96
N TYR A 334 0.83 35.15 -8.10
CA TYR A 334 1.67 36.17 -8.69
C TYR A 334 2.45 35.58 -9.87
N GLN A 335 2.41 36.24 -11.01
CA GLN A 335 3.22 35.86 -12.17
C GLN A 335 3.84 37.12 -12.76
N GLU A 336 5.16 37.13 -12.90
CA GLU A 336 5.83 38.10 -13.76
C GLU A 336 5.49 37.79 -15.22
N PRO A 337 5.32 38.81 -16.08
CA PRO A 337 5.08 38.59 -17.50
C PRO A 337 6.09 37.60 -18.10
N TYR A 338 5.59 36.59 -18.81
CA TYR A 338 6.38 35.50 -19.42
C TYR A 338 7.17 34.62 -18.44
N SER A 339 6.97 34.74 -17.14
CA SER A 339 7.61 33.85 -16.18
C SER A 339 7.15 32.41 -16.42
N PRO A 340 8.07 31.43 -16.47
CA PRO A 340 7.76 30.03 -16.75
C PRO A 340 6.98 29.35 -15.61
N THR A 341 6.81 30.03 -14.46
CA THR A 341 6.07 29.52 -13.30
C THR A 341 5.18 30.61 -12.72
N VAL A 342 4.08 30.22 -12.07
CA VAL A 342 3.31 31.12 -11.19
C VAL A 342 3.79 30.95 -9.75
N THR A 343 3.98 32.04 -9.03
CA THR A 343 4.30 32.03 -7.60
C THR A 343 2.99 32.06 -6.82
N VAL A 344 2.76 31.04 -6.01
CA VAL A 344 1.61 30.96 -5.09
C VAL A 344 2.13 31.28 -3.69
N ARG A 345 1.61 32.35 -3.07
CA ARG A 345 2.03 32.83 -1.75
C ARG A 345 0.88 32.67 -0.77
N GLY A 346 1.09 31.88 0.28
CA GLY A 346 0.13 31.78 1.38
C GLY A 346 0.09 33.08 2.19
N ARG A 347 -1.12 33.58 2.43
CA ARG A 347 -1.35 34.83 3.17
C ARG A 347 -1.80 34.60 4.60
N THR A 348 -2.64 33.59 4.80
CA THR A 348 -3.31 33.32 6.07
C THR A 348 -3.10 31.86 6.49
N GLY A 349 -3.45 31.54 7.74
CA GLY A 349 -3.35 30.19 8.28
C GLY A 349 -1.91 29.68 8.40
N SER A 350 -1.74 28.36 8.35
CA SER A 350 -0.43 27.69 8.53
C SER A 350 0.56 27.94 7.39
N ASN A 351 0.09 28.46 6.25
CA ASN A 351 0.90 28.73 5.07
C ASN A 351 1.27 30.21 4.93
N ALA A 352 0.92 31.06 5.91
CA ALA A 352 1.23 32.49 5.87
C ALA A 352 2.75 32.71 5.67
N GLY A 353 3.11 33.48 4.64
CA GLY A 353 4.49 33.78 4.30
C GLY A 353 5.22 32.69 3.50
N VAL A 354 4.60 31.53 3.27
CA VAL A 354 5.17 30.46 2.44
C VAL A 354 4.90 30.77 0.97
N GLY A 355 5.97 30.86 0.17
CA GLY A 355 5.90 30.96 -1.29
C GLY A 355 6.27 29.64 -1.95
N ARG A 356 5.54 29.26 -3.01
CA ARG A 356 5.88 28.11 -3.87
C ARG A 356 5.82 28.52 -5.33
N HIS A 357 6.75 28.00 -6.12
CA HIS A 357 6.69 28.12 -7.57
C HIS A 357 5.93 26.93 -8.13
N VAL A 358 4.88 27.21 -8.90
CA VAL A 358 4.04 26.21 -9.55
C VAL A 358 4.25 26.29 -11.04
N CYS A 359 4.58 25.14 -11.64
CA CYS A 359 4.64 24.96 -13.07
C CYS A 359 3.43 24.14 -13.51
N VAL A 360 2.58 24.74 -14.34
CA VAL A 360 1.41 24.11 -14.95
C VAL A 360 1.78 23.65 -16.36
N LEU A 361 1.63 22.35 -16.58
CA LEU A 361 1.88 21.67 -17.84
C LEU A 361 0.55 21.22 -18.45
N THR A 362 0.56 20.89 -19.75
CA THR A 362 -0.61 20.39 -20.46
C THR A 362 -0.27 19.15 -21.27
N VAL A 363 -1.23 18.24 -21.37
CA VAL A 363 -1.08 17.06 -22.24
C VAL A 363 -1.18 17.49 -23.70
N GLY A 364 -0.15 17.14 -24.47
CA GLY A 364 -0.02 17.36 -25.91
C GLY A 364 -0.46 16.15 -26.74
N PRO A 365 0.08 15.96 -27.95
CA PRO A 365 -0.18 14.76 -28.76
C PRO A 365 0.24 13.45 -28.07
N MET A 366 -0.55 12.40 -28.29
CA MET A 366 -0.28 11.05 -27.77
C MET A 366 -0.20 10.08 -28.94
N HIS A 367 0.73 9.13 -28.89
CA HIS A 367 0.97 8.16 -29.96
C HIS A 367 0.95 6.74 -29.40
N GLY A 368 0.06 5.90 -29.94
CA GLY A 368 0.17 4.44 -29.83
C GLY A 368 0.15 3.87 -28.41
N LEU A 369 -0.56 4.48 -27.47
CA LEU A 369 -0.87 3.85 -26.18
C LEU A 369 -1.74 2.60 -26.39
N GLN A 370 -1.34 1.50 -25.76
CA GLN A 370 -2.09 0.24 -25.74
C GLN A 370 -2.42 -0.11 -24.28
N ILE A 371 -3.54 0.42 -23.78
CA ILE A 371 -4.01 0.23 -22.41
C ILE A 371 -5.23 -0.69 -22.47
N PRO A 372 -5.32 -1.78 -21.68
CA PRO A 372 -4.42 -2.12 -20.57
C PRO A 372 -3.22 -3.04 -20.90
N GLU A 373 -3.15 -3.58 -22.12
CA GLU A 373 -2.27 -4.72 -22.49
C GLU A 373 -0.76 -4.44 -22.33
N ILE A 374 -0.30 -3.23 -22.65
CA ILE A 374 1.13 -2.90 -22.69
C ILE A 374 1.45 -1.68 -21.82
N ASP A 375 0.56 -0.69 -21.82
CA ASP A 375 0.76 0.59 -21.15
C ASP A 375 -0.13 0.71 -19.90
N ASP A 376 0.42 1.36 -18.88
CA ASP A 376 -0.33 1.78 -17.70
C ASP A 376 -1.27 2.98 -18.01
N PRO A 377 -2.34 3.17 -17.21
CA PRO A 377 -3.17 4.36 -17.24
C PRO A 377 -2.32 5.61 -17.18
N TRP A 378 -2.49 6.46 -18.19
CA TRP A 378 -1.51 7.51 -18.44
C TRP A 378 -1.56 8.62 -17.38
N VAL A 379 -2.65 8.80 -16.62
CA VAL A 379 -2.68 9.71 -15.45
C VAL A 379 -1.92 9.11 -14.26
N GLN A 380 -2.09 7.80 -14.01
CA GLN A 380 -1.42 7.08 -12.92
C GLN A 380 0.11 7.11 -13.06
N ARG A 381 0.65 7.23 -14.27
CA ARG A 381 2.10 7.37 -14.49
C ARG A 381 2.70 8.55 -13.70
N ALA A 382 1.97 9.64 -13.47
CA ALA A 382 2.47 10.74 -12.65
C ALA A 382 2.75 10.34 -11.19
N ASP A 383 2.08 9.30 -10.70
CA ASP A 383 2.30 8.73 -9.37
C ASP A 383 3.66 8.00 -9.28
N ARG A 384 4.52 8.00 -10.32
CA ARG A 384 5.91 7.52 -10.24
C ARG A 384 6.87 8.53 -9.61
N LEU A 385 6.42 9.79 -9.47
CA LEU A 385 7.24 10.85 -8.93
C LEU A 385 7.11 10.91 -7.40
N PRO A 386 8.19 11.24 -6.68
CA PRO A 386 8.13 11.44 -5.24
C PRO A 386 7.36 12.71 -4.86
N ALA A 387 7.27 13.69 -5.76
CA ALA A 387 6.47 14.89 -5.59
C ALA A 387 5.01 14.64 -6.01
N SER A 388 4.06 15.17 -5.24
CA SER A 388 2.64 15.11 -5.60
C SER A 388 2.36 15.93 -6.85
N VAL A 389 1.82 15.27 -7.89
CA VAL A 389 1.35 15.92 -9.11
C VAL A 389 -0.16 16.13 -8.99
N GLU A 390 -0.61 17.38 -9.11
CA GLU A 390 -2.05 17.66 -9.15
C GLU A 390 -2.54 17.71 -10.59
N TRP A 391 -3.75 17.19 -10.81
CA TRP A 391 -4.40 17.26 -12.13
C TRP A 391 -5.66 18.11 -12.08
N SER A 392 -5.92 18.80 -13.19
CA SER A 392 -7.20 19.41 -13.50
C SER A 392 -7.53 19.09 -14.96
N ALA A 393 -8.71 18.52 -15.22
CA ALA A 393 -9.14 18.27 -16.59
C ALA A 393 -10.56 18.79 -16.83
N ARG A 394 -10.73 19.52 -17.94
CA ARG A 394 -12.04 19.93 -18.44
C ARG A 394 -12.41 19.01 -19.58
N ILE A 395 -13.56 18.35 -19.50
CA ILE A 395 -14.00 17.35 -20.48
C ILE A 395 -15.42 17.66 -20.88
N TYR A 396 -15.65 17.90 -22.17
CA TYR A 396 -16.99 17.99 -22.74
C TYR A 396 -17.33 16.67 -23.42
N VAL A 397 -18.37 15.99 -22.93
CA VAL A 397 -18.90 14.78 -23.56
C VAL A 397 -19.84 15.22 -24.67
N ARG A 398 -19.52 14.86 -25.91
CA ARG A 398 -20.30 15.31 -27.07
C ARG A 398 -21.57 14.48 -27.23
N ARG A 399 -22.60 15.11 -27.80
CA ARG A 399 -23.81 14.40 -28.20
C ARG A 399 -23.57 13.57 -29.46
N PRO A 400 -24.12 12.35 -29.57
CA PRO A 400 -23.98 11.50 -30.74
C PRO A 400 -24.38 12.19 -32.05
N GLU A 401 -25.43 13.03 -32.05
CA GLU A 401 -25.87 13.73 -33.26
C GLU A 401 -24.82 14.70 -33.80
N GLU A 402 -24.08 15.38 -32.92
CA GLU A 402 -23.00 16.31 -33.29
C GLU A 402 -21.80 15.55 -33.89
N VAL A 403 -21.56 14.34 -33.41
CA VAL A 403 -20.39 13.53 -33.76
C VAL A 403 -20.63 12.81 -35.09
N GLY A 404 -21.79 12.19 -35.28
CA GLY A 404 -22.09 11.36 -36.45
C GLY A 404 -21.98 12.12 -37.78
N GLY A 405 -22.57 13.32 -37.86
CA GLY A 405 -22.51 14.14 -39.08
C GLY A 405 -21.10 14.63 -39.42
N GLU A 406 -20.27 14.91 -38.41
CA GLU A 406 -18.88 15.32 -38.58
C GLU A 406 -18.00 14.14 -39.02
N LEU A 407 -18.13 12.98 -38.37
CA LEU A 407 -17.40 11.75 -38.73
C LEU A 407 -17.74 11.30 -40.15
N GLN A 408 -19.03 11.25 -40.52
CA GLN A 408 -19.45 10.81 -41.85
C GLN A 408 -18.79 11.63 -42.97
N ARG A 409 -18.69 12.96 -42.78
CA ARG A 409 -18.01 13.84 -43.74
C ARG A 409 -16.52 13.51 -43.87
N GLN A 410 -15.84 13.18 -42.78
CA GLN A 410 -14.42 12.80 -42.81
C GLN A 410 -14.20 11.43 -43.41
N MET A 411 -15.06 10.46 -43.08
CA MET A 411 -14.99 9.12 -43.64
C MET A 411 -15.17 9.17 -45.16
N ASN A 412 -16.13 9.95 -45.64
CA ASN A 412 -16.31 10.19 -47.08
C ASN A 412 -15.09 10.85 -47.71
N LYS A 413 -14.43 11.79 -47.01
CA LYS A 413 -13.19 12.42 -47.48
C LYS A 413 -12.04 11.42 -47.60
N VAL A 414 -11.81 10.58 -46.60
CA VAL A 414 -10.76 9.55 -46.62
C VAL A 414 -11.06 8.51 -47.70
N ARG A 415 -12.30 8.03 -47.80
CA ARG A 415 -12.75 7.12 -48.86
C ARG A 415 -12.51 7.73 -50.25
N SER A 416 -12.84 9.01 -50.44
CA SER A 416 -12.57 9.73 -51.69
C SER A 416 -11.08 9.86 -51.99
N GLN A 417 -10.23 10.10 -50.98
CA GLN A 417 -8.78 10.15 -51.18
C GLN A 417 -8.21 8.79 -51.57
N VAL A 418 -8.61 7.72 -50.87
CA VAL A 418 -8.20 6.35 -51.23
C VAL A 418 -8.62 6.05 -52.66
N ARG A 419 -9.89 6.34 -53.00
CA ARG A 419 -10.44 6.15 -54.33
C ARG A 419 -9.71 6.95 -55.41
N HIS A 420 -9.31 8.19 -55.12
CA HIS A 420 -8.53 8.98 -56.05
C HIS A 420 -7.18 8.31 -56.34
N TYR A 421 -6.47 7.81 -55.31
CA TYR A 421 -5.21 7.08 -55.53
C TYR A 421 -5.43 5.77 -56.31
N THR A 422 -6.43 4.97 -55.94
CA THR A 422 -6.65 3.64 -56.52
C THR A 422 -7.32 3.68 -57.89
N ASP A 423 -8.39 4.47 -58.05
CA ASP A 423 -9.26 4.42 -59.23
C ASP A 423 -8.87 5.47 -60.28
N GLU A 424 -8.34 6.63 -59.87
CA GLU A 424 -8.03 7.73 -60.79
C GLU A 424 -6.55 7.75 -61.21
N HIS A 425 -5.64 7.30 -60.34
CA HIS A 425 -4.19 7.31 -60.61
C HIS A 425 -3.56 5.92 -60.70
N ASP A 426 -4.30 4.85 -60.39
CA ASP A 426 -3.80 3.46 -60.37
C ASP A 426 -2.50 3.29 -59.53
N LEU A 427 -2.41 4.07 -58.45
CA LEU A 427 -1.29 4.13 -57.53
C LEU A 427 -1.69 3.56 -56.16
N GLU A 428 -0.77 2.87 -55.52
CA GLU A 428 -0.98 2.46 -54.13
C GLU A 428 -1.05 3.69 -53.20
N PRO A 429 -2.09 3.80 -52.36
CA PRO A 429 -2.21 4.90 -51.42
C PRO A 429 -1.07 4.87 -50.38
N PRO A 430 -0.57 6.04 -49.93
CA PRO A 430 0.44 6.11 -48.88
C PRO A 430 0.01 5.35 -47.62
N GLN A 431 0.94 4.68 -46.93
CA GLN A 431 0.60 3.89 -45.73
C GLN A 431 -0.07 4.69 -44.61
N SER A 432 0.14 6.01 -44.54
CA SER A 432 -0.60 6.89 -43.63
C SER A 432 -2.09 6.92 -43.97
N LEU A 433 -2.44 7.00 -45.26
CA LEU A 433 -3.82 7.00 -45.75
C LEU A 433 -4.45 5.61 -45.61
N VAL A 434 -3.70 4.53 -45.84
CA VAL A 434 -4.15 3.16 -45.58
C VAL A 434 -4.53 2.97 -44.10
N ARG A 435 -3.68 3.45 -43.17
CA ARG A 435 -3.99 3.43 -41.73
C ARG A 435 -5.22 4.27 -41.39
N GLN A 436 -5.40 5.41 -42.05
CA GLN A 436 -6.59 6.26 -41.86
C GLN A 436 -7.86 5.58 -42.38
N ALA A 437 -7.78 4.91 -43.53
CA ALA A 437 -8.89 4.16 -44.11
C ALA A 437 -9.30 2.98 -43.23
N GLY A 438 -8.34 2.23 -42.69
CA GLY A 438 -8.59 1.17 -41.70
C GLY A 438 -9.31 1.70 -40.46
N ARG A 439 -8.84 2.81 -39.88
CA ARG A 439 -9.51 3.47 -38.73
C ARG A 439 -10.91 3.96 -39.04
N VAL A 440 -11.11 4.47 -40.24
CA VAL A 440 -12.43 4.90 -40.70
C VAL A 440 -13.40 3.72 -40.72
N LEU A 441 -12.96 2.52 -41.14
CA LEU A 441 -13.78 1.32 -41.12
C LEU A 441 -14.09 0.85 -39.69
N GLU A 442 -13.10 0.86 -38.80
CA GLU A 442 -13.31 0.54 -37.37
C GLU A 442 -14.32 1.49 -36.72
N ILE A 443 -14.19 2.80 -36.95
CA ILE A 443 -15.12 3.80 -36.43
C ILE A 443 -16.52 3.64 -37.06
N ASP A 444 -16.61 3.29 -38.35
CA ASP A 444 -17.89 2.99 -39.02
C ASP A 444 -18.60 1.82 -38.33
N ASP A 445 -17.85 0.75 -38.05
CA ASP A 445 -18.34 -0.45 -37.38
C ASP A 445 -18.77 -0.17 -35.93
N GLU A 446 -17.97 0.59 -35.17
CA GLU A 446 -18.33 1.08 -33.83
C GLU A 446 -19.64 1.89 -33.85
N MET A 447 -19.82 2.76 -34.84
CA MET A 447 -21.01 3.61 -34.96
C MET A 447 -22.24 2.83 -35.45
N THR A 448 -22.06 1.80 -36.27
CA THR A 448 -23.14 1.03 -36.90
C THR A 448 -23.60 -0.16 -36.05
N SER A 449 -22.72 -0.73 -35.21
CA SER A 449 -22.99 -1.91 -34.37
C SER A 449 -24.02 -1.71 -33.25
N GLY A 450 -24.56 -0.49 -33.07
CA GLY A 450 -25.71 -0.24 -32.21
C GLY A 450 -25.42 -0.08 -30.70
N PHE A 451 -24.20 -0.32 -30.24
CA PHE A 451 -23.74 0.04 -28.88
C PHE A 451 -23.33 1.52 -28.82
N THR A 452 -24.32 2.40 -28.76
CA THR A 452 -24.17 3.87 -28.87
C THR A 452 -23.26 4.49 -27.80
N ALA A 453 -23.10 3.87 -26.63
CA ALA A 453 -22.33 4.41 -25.51
C ALA A 453 -20.83 4.54 -25.84
N LEU A 454 -20.19 3.50 -26.40
CA LEU A 454 -18.74 3.47 -26.63
C LEU A 454 -18.30 4.32 -27.84
N GLY A 455 -19.21 4.58 -28.77
CA GLY A 455 -19.00 5.49 -29.91
C GLY A 455 -18.97 6.98 -29.52
N THR A 456 -19.36 7.31 -28.28
CA THR A 456 -19.38 8.68 -27.77
C THR A 456 -17.96 9.28 -27.77
N ARG A 457 -17.85 10.55 -28.18
CA ARG A 457 -16.57 11.25 -28.30
C ARG A 457 -16.50 12.41 -27.32
N VAL A 458 -15.29 12.76 -26.90
CA VAL A 458 -15.02 13.83 -25.95
C VAL A 458 -14.10 14.89 -26.52
N ARG A 459 -14.24 16.11 -26.01
CA ARG A 459 -13.28 17.20 -26.15
C ARG A 459 -12.71 17.49 -24.78
N SER A 460 -11.40 17.39 -24.60
CA SER A 460 -10.80 17.48 -23.27
C SER A 460 -9.52 18.30 -23.23
N TRP A 461 -9.27 18.96 -22.10
CA TRP A 461 -8.08 19.71 -21.78
C TRP A 461 -7.55 19.19 -20.45
N TRP A 462 -6.31 18.72 -20.43
CA TRP A 462 -5.71 18.07 -19.27
C TRP A 462 -4.49 18.86 -18.81
N ARG A 463 -4.53 19.32 -17.57
CA ARG A 463 -3.50 20.12 -16.92
C ARG A 463 -2.86 19.32 -15.79
N LEU A 464 -1.56 19.50 -15.65
CA LEU A 464 -0.76 18.96 -14.55
C LEU A 464 -0.09 20.12 -13.83
N ALA A 465 -0.04 20.08 -12.51
CA ALA A 465 0.71 21.05 -11.73
C ALA A 465 1.75 20.35 -10.86
N VAL A 466 2.98 20.84 -10.94
CA VAL A 466 4.08 20.48 -10.05
C VAL A 466 4.56 21.73 -9.33
N SER A 467 4.97 21.59 -8.08
CA SER A 467 5.38 22.71 -7.24
C SER A 467 6.75 22.48 -6.60
N GLY A 468 7.51 23.57 -6.47
CA GLY A 468 8.84 23.59 -5.86
C GLY A 468 9.00 24.75 -4.89
N SER A 469 9.96 24.64 -3.97
CA SER A 469 10.42 25.75 -3.12
C SER A 469 11.00 26.90 -3.93
N THR A 470 11.71 26.56 -5.00
CA THR A 470 12.29 27.53 -5.94
C THR A 470 11.76 27.30 -7.35
N GLN A 471 11.87 28.31 -8.21
CA GLN A 471 11.53 28.19 -9.63
C GLN A 471 12.32 27.06 -10.30
N ARG A 472 13.61 26.92 -9.94
CA ARG A 472 14.48 25.86 -10.47
C ARG A 472 13.99 24.47 -10.08
N ASP A 473 13.55 24.28 -8.83
CA ASP A 473 13.02 22.99 -8.36
C ASP A 473 11.72 22.62 -9.10
N ALA A 474 10.82 23.59 -9.28
CA ALA A 474 9.57 23.38 -10.01
C ALA A 474 9.82 23.00 -11.48
N LEU A 475 10.77 23.67 -12.14
CA LEU A 475 11.15 23.35 -13.51
C LEU A 475 11.90 22.01 -13.64
N ARG A 476 12.72 21.63 -12.64
CA ARG A 476 13.34 20.30 -12.59
C ARG A 476 12.29 19.20 -12.53
N LEU A 477 11.29 19.34 -11.64
CA LEU A 477 10.18 18.39 -11.55
C LEU A 477 9.36 18.33 -12.84
N ALA A 478 9.12 19.49 -13.48
CA ALA A 478 8.45 19.54 -14.77
C ALA A 478 9.23 18.78 -15.84
N GLN A 479 10.56 18.97 -15.91
CA GLN A 479 11.43 18.25 -16.83
C GLN A 479 11.40 16.73 -16.59
N THR A 480 11.47 16.28 -15.33
CA THR A 480 11.32 14.86 -14.99
C THR A 480 9.97 14.31 -15.45
N LEU A 481 8.90 15.09 -15.34
CA LEU A 481 7.58 14.71 -15.83
C LEU A 481 7.55 14.61 -17.36
N LEU A 482 8.19 15.53 -18.09
CA LEU A 482 8.33 15.45 -19.54
C LEU A 482 9.06 14.16 -19.97
N GLU A 483 10.15 13.81 -19.29
CA GLU A 483 10.92 12.60 -19.55
C GLU A 483 10.13 11.33 -19.25
N LEU A 484 9.38 11.31 -18.14
CA LEU A 484 8.56 10.18 -17.71
C LEU A 484 7.48 9.79 -18.73
N TYR A 485 6.97 10.75 -19.50
CA TYR A 485 5.89 10.54 -20.48
C TYR A 485 6.40 10.29 -21.91
N LYS A 486 7.67 10.58 -22.21
CA LYS A 486 8.29 10.26 -23.50
C LYS A 486 8.43 8.73 -23.71
N PRO A 487 8.40 8.24 -24.97
CA PRO A 487 8.07 8.97 -26.20
C PRO A 487 6.56 9.00 -26.51
N LYS A 488 5.73 8.26 -25.76
CA LYS A 488 4.32 8.00 -26.14
C LYS A 488 3.39 9.20 -25.91
N VAL A 489 3.67 10.05 -24.93
CA VAL A 489 2.83 11.21 -24.59
C VAL A 489 3.68 12.47 -24.54
N ALA A 490 3.32 13.45 -25.36
CA ALA A 490 3.93 14.77 -25.27
C ALA A 490 3.33 15.54 -24.09
N ILE A 491 4.18 16.08 -23.24
CA ILE A 491 3.80 17.04 -22.20
C ILE A 491 4.37 18.40 -22.62
N GLU A 492 3.53 19.41 -22.68
CA GLU A 492 3.87 20.74 -23.17
C GLU A 492 3.78 21.77 -22.02
N HIS A 493 4.62 22.79 -22.07
CA HIS A 493 4.68 23.85 -21.06
C HIS A 493 4.18 25.18 -21.66
N PRO A 494 2.92 25.58 -21.40
CA PRO A 494 2.33 26.80 -21.96
C PRO A 494 2.78 28.07 -21.22
N GLU A 495 2.77 29.23 -21.88
CA GLU A 495 3.24 30.51 -21.26
C GLU A 495 2.28 31.11 -20.22
N ALA A 496 0.96 30.92 -20.37
CA ALA A 496 -0.08 31.56 -19.56
C ALA A 496 -0.30 30.90 -18.18
N GLN A 497 0.77 30.74 -17.40
CA GLN A 497 0.80 29.98 -16.14
C GLN A 497 -0.25 30.41 -15.11
N TYR A 498 -0.44 31.72 -14.89
CA TYR A 498 -1.46 32.22 -13.95
C TYR A 498 -2.88 31.78 -14.36
N ALA A 499 -3.23 31.96 -15.63
CA ALA A 499 -4.56 31.65 -16.13
C ALA A 499 -4.80 30.13 -16.12
N MET A 500 -3.79 29.34 -16.49
CA MET A 500 -3.84 27.88 -16.44
C MET A 500 -3.94 27.34 -15.01
N ALA A 501 -3.28 27.98 -14.04
CA ALA A 501 -3.38 27.60 -12.64
C ALA A 501 -4.79 27.82 -12.06
N ARG A 502 -5.50 28.86 -12.51
CA ARG A 502 -6.90 29.09 -12.12
C ARG A 502 -7.85 28.00 -12.61
N GLU A 503 -7.54 27.27 -13.70
CA GLU A 503 -8.36 26.14 -14.17
C GLU A 503 -8.48 25.01 -13.13
N PHE A 504 -7.64 25.00 -12.09
CA PHE A 504 -7.72 24.04 -10.98
C PHE A 504 -8.85 24.36 -10.00
N ILE A 505 -9.35 25.60 -9.97
CA ILE A 505 -10.39 26.02 -9.03
C ILE A 505 -11.77 25.60 -9.54
N PRO A 506 -12.58 24.88 -8.75
CA PRO A 506 -13.98 24.61 -9.09
C PRO A 506 -14.73 25.88 -9.46
N GLY A 507 -15.43 25.86 -10.61
CA GLY A 507 -16.18 27.00 -11.14
C GLY A 507 -15.40 27.99 -12.02
N GLU A 508 -14.07 27.93 -12.09
CA GLU A 508 -13.29 28.80 -12.99
C GLU A 508 -13.33 28.30 -14.45
N PRO A 509 -13.47 29.18 -15.44
CA PRO A 509 -13.61 28.78 -16.85
C PRO A 509 -12.29 28.25 -17.43
N LEU A 510 -12.38 27.56 -18.56
CA LEU A 510 -11.21 27.20 -19.36
C LEU A 510 -10.44 28.47 -19.79
N ALA A 511 -9.15 28.53 -19.49
CA ALA A 511 -8.31 29.71 -19.77
C ALA A 511 -7.91 29.77 -21.25
N SER A 512 -7.64 28.62 -21.87
CA SER A 512 -7.28 28.55 -23.29
C SER A 512 -7.87 27.31 -23.96
N ALA A 513 -8.43 27.53 -25.16
CA ALA A 513 -8.89 26.47 -26.04
C ALA A 513 -7.73 25.68 -26.69
N ALA A 514 -6.48 26.15 -26.57
CA ALA A 514 -5.30 25.44 -27.05
C ALA A 514 -5.11 24.10 -26.32
N TYR A 515 -4.36 23.19 -26.95
CA TYR A 515 -4.09 21.83 -26.44
C TYR A 515 -5.33 20.93 -26.29
N LEU A 516 -6.45 21.28 -26.93
CA LEU A 516 -7.63 20.42 -27.02
C LEU A 516 -7.27 19.01 -27.51
N ARG A 517 -7.60 18.00 -26.71
CA ARG A 517 -7.54 16.57 -27.08
C ARG A 517 -8.92 16.10 -27.50
N ARG A 518 -8.97 15.33 -28.58
CA ARG A 518 -10.19 14.74 -29.12
C ARG A 518 -10.02 13.23 -29.11
N GLY A 519 -10.99 12.51 -28.57
CA GLY A 519 -10.91 11.05 -28.41
C GLY A 519 -12.29 10.45 -28.14
N SER A 520 -12.35 9.13 -27.98
CA SER A 520 -13.53 8.45 -27.42
C SER A 520 -13.64 8.67 -25.92
N VAL A 521 -14.84 8.41 -25.38
CA VAL A 521 -15.03 8.22 -23.94
C VAL A 521 -14.13 7.10 -23.40
N VAL A 522 -13.87 6.06 -24.20
CA VAL A 522 -12.95 4.95 -23.85
C VAL A 522 -11.51 5.44 -23.67
N TRP A 523 -11.03 6.32 -24.56
CA TRP A 523 -9.71 6.94 -24.41
C TRP A 523 -9.61 7.83 -23.16
N ALA A 524 -10.68 8.55 -22.82
CA ALA A 524 -10.71 9.35 -21.59
C ALA A 524 -10.81 8.46 -20.34
N ALA A 525 -11.54 7.34 -20.41
CA ALA A 525 -11.68 6.37 -19.35
C ALA A 525 -10.36 5.61 -19.08
N SER A 526 -9.56 5.32 -20.11
CA SER A 526 -8.25 4.66 -19.98
C SER A 526 -7.20 5.50 -19.25
N ALA A 527 -7.51 6.77 -18.94
CA ALA A 527 -6.75 7.59 -18.01
C ALA A 527 -6.75 7.01 -16.59
N VAL A 528 -7.87 6.37 -16.20
CA VAL A 528 -8.18 5.80 -14.87
C VAL A 528 -7.59 6.65 -13.74
N PRO A 529 -8.07 7.89 -13.53
CA PRO A 529 -7.51 8.78 -12.52
C PRO A 529 -7.65 8.21 -11.10
N THR A 530 -8.65 7.35 -10.85
CA THR A 530 -8.89 6.65 -9.59
C THR A 530 -7.94 5.48 -9.34
N ALA A 531 -7.10 5.10 -10.32
CA ALA A 531 -6.14 4.03 -10.16
C ALA A 531 -5.21 4.31 -8.96
N THR A 532 -5.16 3.36 -8.05
CA THR A 532 -4.32 3.39 -6.84
C THR A 532 -3.51 2.10 -6.68
N ALA A 533 -2.44 2.23 -5.90
CA ALA A 533 -1.53 1.18 -5.46
C ALA A 533 -1.51 1.09 -3.92
N GLU A 534 -2.58 1.55 -3.26
CA GLU A 534 -2.68 1.52 -1.80
C GLU A 534 -2.91 0.10 -1.27
N VAL A 535 -2.26 -0.21 -0.16
CA VAL A 535 -2.35 -1.48 0.56
C VAL A 535 -2.16 -1.22 2.06
N GLY A 536 -2.89 -1.94 2.91
CA GLY A 536 -2.85 -1.80 4.38
C GLY A 536 -3.92 -0.87 4.96
N ASP A 537 -3.88 -0.66 6.28
CA ASP A 537 -5.01 -0.15 7.09
C ASP A 537 -4.83 1.30 7.60
N ARG A 538 -3.70 1.96 7.27
CA ARG A 538 -3.35 3.33 7.74
C ARG A 538 -3.28 3.52 9.26
N ARG A 539 -3.41 2.44 10.02
CA ARG A 539 -3.19 2.34 11.46
C ARG A 539 -2.43 1.04 11.75
N GLY A 540 -2.01 0.86 13.00
CA GLY A 540 -1.25 -0.33 13.39
C GLY A 540 0.24 -0.20 13.05
N ILE A 541 0.91 -1.33 12.92
CA ILE A 541 2.37 -1.41 12.79
C ILE A 541 2.84 -0.92 11.42
N LEU A 542 3.97 -0.20 11.37
CA LEU A 542 4.59 0.18 10.10
C LEU A 542 5.41 -1.00 9.54
N LEU A 543 5.05 -1.50 8.36
CA LEU A 543 5.78 -2.59 7.68
C LEU A 543 6.93 -2.07 6.82
N GLY A 544 6.72 -0.93 6.16
CA GLY A 544 7.67 -0.35 5.23
C GLY A 544 6.94 0.50 4.20
N GLU A 545 7.15 0.24 2.92
CA GLU A 545 6.54 1.06 1.86
C GLU A 545 6.21 0.28 0.59
N THR A 546 5.29 0.79 -0.22
CA THR A 546 5.01 0.26 -1.55
C THR A 546 6.24 0.39 -2.47
N CYS A 547 6.48 -0.64 -3.29
CA CYS A 547 7.55 -0.68 -4.30
C CYS A 547 7.11 -0.12 -5.65
N THR A 548 5.82 0.14 -5.83
CA THR A 548 5.29 0.76 -7.04
C THR A 548 5.85 2.16 -7.22
N ALA A 549 5.52 2.72 -8.39
CA ALA A 549 5.70 4.10 -8.79
C ALA A 549 5.85 5.12 -7.63
N THR A 550 4.91 5.16 -6.67
CA THR A 550 5.04 5.97 -5.45
C THR A 550 5.43 5.08 -4.28
N ARG A 551 6.51 5.45 -3.59
CA ARG A 551 6.89 4.87 -2.29
C ARG A 551 6.01 5.46 -1.20
N ARG A 552 5.01 4.69 -0.76
CA ARG A 552 4.06 5.11 0.27
C ARG A 552 4.24 4.25 1.50
N PRO A 553 4.26 4.83 2.71
CA PRO A 553 4.30 4.05 3.94
C PRO A 553 3.11 3.07 4.03
N VAL A 554 3.39 1.82 4.39
CA VAL A 554 2.40 0.76 4.58
C VAL A 554 2.28 0.48 6.06
N ALA A 555 1.18 0.95 6.64
CA ALA A 555 0.77 0.59 8.00
C ALA A 555 -0.29 -0.49 7.95
N TRP A 556 -0.20 -1.49 8.83
CA TRP A 556 -1.09 -2.64 8.87
C TRP A 556 -1.50 -2.93 10.31
N ASP A 557 -2.79 -3.19 10.53
CA ASP A 557 -3.31 -3.62 11.82
C ASP A 557 -3.73 -5.09 11.74
N PRO A 558 -2.92 -6.02 12.28
CA PRO A 558 -3.20 -7.44 12.16
C PRO A 558 -4.50 -7.89 12.85
N TRP A 559 -5.16 -7.06 13.66
CA TRP A 559 -6.44 -7.42 14.27
C TRP A 559 -7.65 -6.74 13.64
N MET A 560 -7.45 -5.83 12.69
CA MET A 560 -8.55 -5.10 12.04
C MET A 560 -9.50 -6.04 11.28
N ALA A 561 -8.98 -7.15 10.73
CA ALA A 561 -9.83 -8.15 10.09
C ALA A 561 -10.86 -8.73 11.07
N GLN A 562 -10.42 -9.16 12.25
CA GLN A 562 -11.27 -9.81 13.25
C GLN A 562 -12.17 -8.80 13.98
N GLU A 563 -11.64 -7.63 14.34
CA GLU A 563 -12.31 -6.67 15.22
C GLU A 563 -13.24 -5.69 14.48
N VAL A 564 -12.98 -5.42 13.20
CA VAL A 564 -13.73 -4.41 12.41
C VAL A 564 -14.38 -5.00 11.17
N ARG A 565 -13.68 -5.88 10.44
CA ARG A 565 -14.16 -6.42 9.15
C ARG A 565 -14.87 -7.77 9.27
N ASP A 566 -15.03 -8.30 10.48
CA ASP A 566 -15.66 -9.61 10.71
C ASP A 566 -15.01 -10.78 9.93
N GLY A 567 -13.72 -10.64 9.62
CA GLY A 567 -12.90 -11.55 8.83
C GLY A 567 -12.15 -12.59 9.67
N SER A 568 -11.49 -13.50 8.95
CA SER A 568 -10.61 -14.52 9.52
C SER A 568 -9.30 -13.93 10.04
N GLY A 569 -8.73 -14.53 11.08
CA GLY A 569 -7.42 -14.14 11.59
C GLY A 569 -6.24 -14.85 10.92
N LEU A 570 -6.42 -15.50 9.78
CA LEU A 570 -5.35 -16.26 9.11
C LEU A 570 -4.49 -15.38 8.21
N THR A 571 -3.18 -15.52 8.35
CA THR A 571 -2.17 -14.88 7.49
C THR A 571 -1.23 -15.94 6.92
N ALA A 572 -1.08 -16.00 5.60
CA ALA A 572 -0.09 -16.85 4.95
C ALA A 572 1.18 -16.06 4.60
N MET A 573 2.33 -16.66 4.84
CA MET A 573 3.64 -16.12 4.45
C MET A 573 4.41 -17.14 3.62
N VAL A 574 4.62 -16.84 2.36
CA VAL A 574 5.28 -17.76 1.43
C VAL A 574 6.47 -17.08 0.80
N ALA A 575 7.65 -17.70 0.89
CA ALA A 575 8.83 -17.25 0.16
C ALA A 575 9.86 -18.38 0.16
N GLY A 576 10.71 -18.43 -0.88
CA GLY A 576 11.84 -19.34 -0.93
C GLY A 576 12.88 -19.05 0.17
N LEU A 577 13.94 -19.85 0.18
CA LEU A 577 15.09 -19.67 1.08
C LEU A 577 15.69 -18.26 0.93
N GLY A 578 15.96 -17.61 2.06
CA GLY A 578 16.47 -16.23 2.08
C GLY A 578 15.48 -15.15 1.64
N GLY A 579 14.21 -15.50 1.36
CA GLY A 579 13.17 -14.54 0.96
C GLY A 579 12.75 -13.54 2.05
N GLY A 580 13.27 -13.68 3.28
CA GLY A 580 13.02 -12.77 4.38
C GLY A 580 11.79 -13.08 5.23
N LYS A 581 11.23 -14.32 5.16
CA LYS A 581 10.06 -14.72 5.96
C LYS A 581 10.26 -14.46 7.45
N SER A 582 11.35 -14.98 8.02
CA SER A 582 11.63 -14.84 9.45
C SER A 582 11.83 -13.37 9.83
N PHE A 583 12.51 -12.58 8.99
CA PHE A 583 12.69 -11.14 9.19
C PHE A 583 11.36 -10.35 9.22
N LEU A 584 10.47 -10.61 8.25
CA LEU A 584 9.13 -10.01 8.21
C LEU A 584 8.30 -10.45 9.42
N GLY A 585 8.22 -11.76 9.66
CA GLY A 585 7.41 -12.34 10.74
C GLY A 585 7.88 -11.88 12.12
N GLY A 586 9.19 -11.91 12.37
CA GLY A 586 9.80 -11.42 13.60
C GLY A 586 9.54 -9.94 13.83
N GLY A 587 9.57 -9.12 12.77
CA GLY A 587 9.19 -7.71 12.85
C GLY A 587 7.71 -7.48 13.17
N ILE A 588 6.80 -8.26 12.57
CA ILE A 588 5.36 -8.21 12.89
C ILE A 588 5.15 -8.59 14.36
N VAL A 589 5.71 -9.71 14.81
CA VAL A 589 5.62 -10.19 16.19
C VAL A 589 6.19 -9.15 17.16
N TYR A 590 7.40 -8.65 16.91
CA TYR A 590 8.02 -7.62 17.74
C TYR A 590 7.13 -6.39 17.88
N LYS A 591 6.72 -5.76 16.76
CA LYS A 591 5.95 -4.51 16.80
C LYS A 591 4.56 -4.69 17.44
N THR A 592 3.92 -5.84 17.24
CA THR A 592 2.62 -6.13 17.84
C THR A 592 2.70 -6.54 19.31
N LEU A 593 3.76 -7.25 19.73
CA LEU A 593 4.08 -7.46 21.14
C LEU A 593 4.21 -6.11 21.84
N ARG A 594 5.02 -5.19 21.31
CA ARG A 594 5.17 -3.83 21.87
C ARG A 594 3.82 -3.10 21.99
N SER A 595 2.88 -3.39 21.08
CA SER A 595 1.51 -2.89 21.10
C SER A 595 0.55 -3.66 22.05
N GLY A 596 1.05 -4.65 22.81
CA GLY A 596 0.32 -5.38 23.85
C GLY A 596 -0.29 -6.72 23.44
N ALA A 597 -0.03 -7.23 22.23
CA ALA A 597 -0.48 -8.58 21.84
C ALA A 597 0.29 -9.69 22.55
N TYR A 598 -0.32 -10.87 22.69
CA TYR A 598 0.34 -12.09 23.18
C TYR A 598 0.72 -12.99 22.01
N TRP A 599 1.89 -13.63 22.04
CA TRP A 599 2.37 -14.48 20.95
C TRP A 599 2.89 -15.83 21.42
N THR A 600 2.53 -16.88 20.68
CA THR A 600 3.17 -18.20 20.75
C THR A 600 3.75 -18.56 19.38
N LEU A 601 5.05 -18.80 19.33
CA LEU A 601 5.80 -19.12 18.12
C LEU A 601 6.20 -20.59 18.16
N LEU A 602 5.96 -21.29 17.06
CA LEU A 602 6.42 -22.64 16.81
C LEU A 602 7.52 -22.54 15.77
N ASP A 603 8.75 -22.82 16.17
CA ASP A 603 9.95 -22.62 15.35
C ASP A 603 10.73 -23.92 15.19
N PRO A 604 10.49 -24.69 14.11
CA PRO A 604 11.24 -25.89 13.83
C PRO A 604 12.75 -25.64 13.64
N SER A 605 13.10 -24.45 13.12
CA SER A 605 14.48 -24.13 12.76
C SER A 605 15.32 -23.58 13.93
N GLY A 606 14.69 -22.88 14.88
CA GLY A 606 15.32 -22.33 16.09
C GLY A 606 15.69 -20.82 16.14
N PRO A 607 15.87 -20.05 15.03
CA PRO A 607 16.33 -18.67 15.11
C PRO A 607 15.38 -17.69 15.82
N LEU A 608 14.09 -17.98 15.91
CA LEU A 608 13.10 -17.05 16.48
C LEU A 608 13.26 -16.89 18.00
N ALA A 609 13.95 -17.83 18.66
CA ALA A 609 14.31 -17.69 20.08
C ALA A 609 15.18 -16.45 20.37
N ALA A 610 15.90 -15.92 19.36
CA ALA A 610 16.68 -14.70 19.50
C ALA A 610 15.82 -13.46 19.88
N LEU A 611 14.52 -13.46 19.54
CA LEU A 611 13.60 -12.41 19.98
C LEU A 611 13.46 -12.35 21.50
N CYS A 612 13.58 -13.49 22.18
CA CYS A 612 13.50 -13.57 23.65
C CYS A 612 14.71 -12.93 24.34
N GLU A 613 15.82 -12.70 23.63
CA GLU A 613 17.02 -12.06 24.20
C GLU A 613 17.01 -10.54 24.09
N LEU A 614 16.04 -9.96 23.37
CA LEU A 614 15.88 -8.51 23.29
C LEU A 614 15.57 -7.95 24.69
N PRO A 615 16.30 -6.93 25.19
CA PRO A 615 16.17 -6.48 26.57
C PRO A 615 14.74 -6.07 26.96
N GLU A 616 14.02 -5.42 26.05
CA GLU A 616 12.62 -5.02 26.25
C GLU A 616 11.61 -6.18 26.23
N LEU A 617 11.95 -7.34 25.66
CA LEU A 617 11.06 -8.51 25.59
C LEU A 617 11.42 -9.58 26.63
N LYS A 618 12.70 -9.70 27.00
CA LYS A 618 13.26 -10.76 27.82
C LYS A 618 12.51 -11.03 29.14
N PRO A 619 12.05 -10.03 29.91
CA PRO A 619 11.29 -10.28 31.14
C PRO A 619 9.93 -10.94 30.91
N TYR A 620 9.35 -10.78 29.72
CA TYR A 620 8.03 -11.26 29.33
C TYR A 620 8.09 -12.39 28.30
N ALA A 621 9.30 -12.91 28.04
CA ALA A 621 9.55 -13.93 27.05
C ALA A 621 9.95 -15.25 27.71
N ARG A 622 9.43 -16.35 27.18
CA ARG A 622 9.73 -17.72 27.61
C ARG A 622 10.19 -18.55 26.41
N PRO A 623 11.51 -18.71 26.19
CA PRO A 623 12.02 -19.67 25.23
C PRO A 623 11.89 -21.09 25.80
N ILE A 624 11.35 -22.02 25.02
CA ILE A 624 11.17 -23.42 25.38
C ILE A 624 11.75 -24.26 24.24
N ASN A 625 12.93 -24.84 24.48
CA ASN A 625 13.51 -25.82 23.59
C ASN A 625 12.93 -27.21 23.91
N LEU A 626 12.29 -27.84 22.93
CA LEU A 626 11.61 -29.14 23.11
C LEU A 626 12.55 -30.33 23.39
N LEU A 627 13.87 -30.11 23.38
CA LEU A 627 14.86 -31.10 23.80
C LEU A 627 15.61 -30.72 25.08
N ASN A 628 15.68 -29.42 25.40
CA ASN A 628 16.50 -28.92 26.49
C ASN A 628 15.89 -27.65 27.09
N ALA A 629 14.86 -27.83 27.92
CA ALA A 629 14.18 -26.78 28.66
C ALA A 629 14.00 -27.18 30.12
N GLN A 630 13.42 -26.27 30.92
CA GLN A 630 13.17 -26.51 32.33
C GLN A 630 12.36 -27.81 32.54
N PRO A 631 12.78 -28.72 33.44
CA PRO A 631 12.04 -29.94 33.72
C PRO A 631 10.58 -29.68 34.11
N GLY A 632 9.66 -30.51 33.61
CA GLY A 632 8.21 -30.39 33.84
C GLY A 632 7.49 -29.32 33.03
N ILE A 633 8.17 -28.55 32.17
CA ILE A 633 7.54 -27.47 31.38
C ILE A 633 6.45 -27.98 30.40
N LEU A 634 6.58 -29.22 29.92
CA LEU A 634 5.60 -29.89 29.06
C LEU A 634 4.80 -30.96 29.82
N ASN A 635 4.67 -30.83 31.15
CA ASN A 635 3.87 -31.76 31.95
C ASN A 635 2.45 -31.90 31.36
N PRO A 636 2.02 -33.11 30.92
CA PRO A 636 0.73 -33.33 30.27
C PRO A 636 -0.48 -32.96 31.15
N TYR A 637 -0.33 -32.93 32.47
CA TYR A 637 -1.37 -32.44 33.39
C TYR A 637 -1.49 -30.91 33.38
N ARG A 638 -0.39 -30.19 33.09
CA ARG A 638 -0.31 -28.73 33.06
C ARG A 638 -0.65 -28.13 31.70
N VAL A 639 -0.31 -28.79 30.58
CA VAL A 639 -0.59 -28.25 29.24
C VAL A 639 -2.09 -28.13 28.92
N VAL A 640 -2.96 -28.83 29.67
CA VAL A 640 -4.41 -28.65 29.61
C VAL A 640 -4.82 -27.60 30.65
N ALA A 641 -5.29 -26.45 30.17
CA ALA A 641 -5.74 -25.33 31.00
C ALA A 641 -6.77 -25.76 32.05
N GLU A 642 -6.70 -25.18 33.24
CA GLU A 642 -7.75 -25.32 34.25
C GLU A 642 -8.89 -24.33 33.93
N PRO A 643 -10.14 -24.80 33.77
CA PRO A 643 -11.26 -23.90 33.53
C PRO A 643 -11.48 -22.96 34.72
N LEU A 644 -11.46 -21.65 34.45
CA LEU A 644 -11.76 -20.60 35.42
C LEU A 644 -13.26 -20.32 35.42
N LEU A 645 -13.83 -20.09 36.60
CA LEU A 645 -15.27 -19.82 36.74
C LEU A 645 -15.69 -18.55 35.98
N GLU A 646 -14.81 -17.56 35.94
CA GLU A 646 -15.03 -16.27 35.27
C GLU A 646 -15.34 -16.39 33.77
N HIS A 647 -14.86 -17.45 33.10
CA HIS A 647 -15.12 -17.68 31.67
C HIS A 647 -16.57 -18.11 31.36
N PHE A 648 -17.37 -18.43 32.39
CA PHE A 648 -18.72 -18.95 32.25
C PHE A 648 -19.78 -18.01 32.82
N LEU A 649 -19.40 -16.78 33.22
CA LEU A 649 -20.34 -15.83 33.83
C LEU A 649 -21.48 -15.41 32.89
N ASP A 650 -21.28 -15.53 31.58
CA ASP A 650 -22.29 -15.20 30.55
C ASP A 650 -23.27 -16.36 30.27
N GLU A 651 -23.08 -17.54 30.86
CA GLU A 651 -23.96 -18.71 30.70
C GLU A 651 -25.17 -18.63 31.65
N GLU A 652 -26.27 -19.31 31.31
CA GLU A 652 -27.49 -19.35 32.16
C GLU A 652 -27.23 -19.96 33.56
N ASP A 653 -26.32 -20.94 33.64
CA ASP A 653 -25.87 -21.57 34.90
C ASP A 653 -24.33 -21.69 34.90
N PRO A 654 -23.62 -20.62 35.33
CA PRO A 654 -22.16 -20.55 35.30
C PRO A 654 -21.48 -21.66 36.10
N GLU A 655 -22.00 -21.99 37.29
CA GLU A 655 -21.38 -22.99 38.15
C GLU A 655 -21.50 -24.40 37.57
N ARG A 656 -22.64 -24.75 36.98
CA ARG A 656 -22.82 -26.05 36.34
C ARG A 656 -21.98 -26.18 35.08
N ALA A 657 -21.92 -25.13 34.26
CA ALA A 657 -21.06 -25.08 33.09
C ALA A 657 -19.59 -25.26 33.48
N TRP A 658 -19.13 -24.51 34.49
CA TRP A 658 -17.77 -24.62 35.04
C TRP A 658 -17.47 -26.02 35.59
N ARG A 659 -18.35 -26.62 36.42
CA ARG A 659 -18.13 -27.98 36.95
C ARG A 659 -18.05 -29.02 35.83
N ARG A 660 -18.88 -28.89 34.79
CA ARG A 660 -18.85 -29.76 33.61
C ARG A 660 -17.50 -29.63 32.88
N GLU A 661 -17.07 -28.42 32.57
CA GLU A 661 -15.79 -28.19 31.89
C GLU A 661 -14.60 -28.62 32.74
N LYS A 662 -14.63 -28.41 34.05
CA LYS A 662 -13.59 -28.90 34.97
C LYS A 662 -13.47 -30.43 34.95
N ALA A 663 -14.61 -31.14 34.93
CA ALA A 663 -14.61 -32.59 34.79
C ALA A 663 -14.07 -33.06 33.41
N LEU A 664 -14.42 -32.35 32.33
CA LEU A 664 -13.90 -32.60 30.99
C LEU A 664 -12.39 -32.33 30.88
N ALA A 665 -11.88 -31.26 31.48
CA ALA A 665 -10.46 -30.95 31.54
C ALA A 665 -9.69 -32.05 32.29
N ALA A 666 -10.19 -32.48 33.45
CA ALA A 666 -9.59 -33.59 34.21
C ALA A 666 -9.60 -34.91 33.41
N ALA A 667 -10.67 -35.20 32.65
CA ALA A 667 -10.72 -36.36 31.76
C ALA A 667 -9.74 -36.24 30.58
N THR A 668 -9.60 -35.03 30.01
CA THR A 668 -8.66 -34.73 28.93
C THR A 668 -7.22 -34.91 29.38
N ARG A 669 -6.86 -34.43 30.58
CA ARG A 669 -5.53 -34.65 31.18
C ARG A 669 -5.21 -36.14 31.33
N ARG A 670 -6.14 -36.92 31.90
CA ARG A 670 -5.96 -38.37 32.05
C ARG A 670 -5.74 -39.05 30.70
N ARG A 671 -6.54 -38.68 29.70
CA ARG A 671 -6.38 -39.20 28.33
C ARG A 671 -5.04 -38.81 27.73
N LEU A 672 -4.65 -37.55 27.82
CA LEU A 672 -3.40 -37.04 27.27
C LEU A 672 -2.18 -37.72 27.91
N VAL A 673 -2.18 -37.88 29.24
CA VAL A 673 -1.10 -38.58 29.97
C VAL A 673 -1.02 -40.04 29.54
N LEU A 674 -2.18 -40.72 29.43
CA LEU A 674 -2.22 -42.09 28.95
C LEU A 674 -1.67 -42.20 27.52
N ASP A 675 -2.09 -41.30 26.63
CA ASP A 675 -1.68 -41.29 25.23
C ASP A 675 -0.16 -41.04 25.12
N VAL A 676 0.38 -40.06 25.84
CA VAL A 676 1.83 -39.74 25.89
C VAL A 676 2.64 -40.91 26.45
N LEU A 677 2.27 -41.45 27.62
CA LEU A 677 3.02 -42.56 28.22
C LEU A 677 2.93 -43.82 27.37
N SER A 678 1.79 -44.08 26.74
CA SER A 678 1.66 -45.17 25.77
C SER A 678 2.50 -44.90 24.52
N GLY A 679 2.60 -43.64 24.10
CA GLY A 679 3.41 -43.11 22.99
C GLY A 679 4.90 -43.45 23.13
N LEU A 680 5.42 -43.29 24.35
CA LEU A 680 6.84 -43.43 24.67
C LEU A 680 7.28 -44.88 24.92
N LEU A 681 6.34 -45.79 25.13
CA LEU A 681 6.67 -47.22 25.28
C LEU A 681 7.04 -47.85 23.93
N PRO A 682 7.98 -48.82 23.93
CA PRO A 682 8.27 -49.63 22.75
C PRO A 682 6.99 -50.25 22.17
N TYR A 683 6.88 -50.28 20.83
CA TYR A 683 5.64 -50.71 20.15
C TYR A 683 5.13 -52.08 20.61
N GLU A 684 6.04 -53.03 20.83
CA GLU A 684 5.70 -54.38 21.28
C GLU A 684 5.08 -54.40 22.69
N VAL A 685 5.56 -53.53 23.58
CA VAL A 685 5.05 -53.40 24.95
C VAL A 685 3.73 -52.62 24.95
N ALA A 686 3.67 -51.53 24.18
CA ALA A 686 2.49 -50.65 24.11
C ALA A 686 1.24 -51.36 23.59
N ARG A 687 1.38 -52.33 22.66
CA ARG A 687 0.24 -53.06 22.06
C ARG A 687 -0.33 -54.17 22.95
N LEU A 688 0.37 -54.57 24.02
CA LEU A 688 -0.11 -55.64 24.90
C LEU A 688 -1.39 -55.19 25.64
N PRO A 689 -2.44 -56.03 25.70
CA PRO A 689 -3.67 -55.68 26.44
C PRO A 689 -3.41 -55.38 27.92
N GLN A 690 -2.46 -56.10 28.52
CA GLN A 690 -2.05 -55.95 29.91
C GLN A 690 -1.48 -54.54 30.18
N THR A 691 -0.62 -54.02 29.28
CA THR A 691 -0.05 -52.66 29.36
C THR A 691 -1.15 -51.62 29.42
N ARG A 692 -2.15 -51.73 28.55
CA ARG A 692 -3.29 -50.80 28.55
C ARG A 692 -4.07 -50.85 29.87
N ILE A 693 -4.29 -52.04 30.43
CA ILE A 693 -5.03 -52.21 31.69
C ILE A 693 -4.26 -51.57 32.86
N VAL A 694 -2.97 -51.86 33.01
CA VAL A 694 -2.16 -51.35 34.13
C VAL A 694 -1.95 -49.83 34.03
N LEU A 695 -1.69 -49.29 32.83
CA LEU A 695 -1.60 -47.84 32.62
C LEU A 695 -2.92 -47.11 32.91
N LEU A 696 -4.04 -47.64 32.40
CA LEU A 696 -5.37 -47.06 32.68
C LEU A 696 -5.67 -47.04 34.18
N ARG A 697 -5.29 -48.10 34.91
CA ARG A 697 -5.49 -48.16 36.36
C ARG A 697 -4.58 -47.18 37.10
N ALA A 698 -3.31 -47.10 36.74
CA ALA A 698 -2.35 -46.17 37.34
C ALA A 698 -2.77 -44.70 37.11
N VAL A 699 -3.13 -44.32 35.88
CA VAL A 699 -3.63 -42.97 35.56
C VAL A 699 -4.94 -42.67 36.29
N ARG A 700 -5.84 -43.65 36.43
CA ARG A 700 -7.07 -43.48 37.22
C ARG A 700 -6.77 -43.24 38.70
N MET A 701 -5.77 -43.91 39.27
CA MET A 701 -5.32 -43.73 40.65
C MET A 701 -4.73 -42.33 40.88
N VAL A 702 -3.93 -41.81 39.95
CA VAL A 702 -3.35 -40.46 40.02
C VAL A 702 -4.42 -39.37 39.82
N GLY A 703 -5.43 -39.64 39.00
CA GLY A 703 -6.53 -38.71 38.72
C GLY A 703 -6.18 -37.72 37.61
N GLY A 704 -6.94 -36.63 37.51
CA GLY A 704 -6.76 -35.57 36.47
C GLY A 704 -6.46 -34.20 37.07
N ARG A 705 -5.84 -34.17 38.25
CA ARG A 705 -5.54 -32.94 38.99
C ARG A 705 -4.40 -32.16 38.31
N PRO A 706 -4.45 -30.81 38.29
CA PRO A 706 -3.48 -30.00 37.56
C PRO A 706 -2.07 -30.02 38.18
N ASP A 707 -1.94 -30.32 39.47
CA ASP A 707 -0.70 -30.46 40.24
C ASP A 707 -0.03 -31.84 40.08
N ALA A 708 -0.67 -32.79 39.37
CA ALA A 708 -0.07 -34.09 39.11
C ALA A 708 1.03 -34.02 38.04
N HIS A 709 1.88 -35.04 38.00
CA HIS A 709 2.88 -35.23 36.96
C HIS A 709 3.05 -36.73 36.63
N PRO A 710 3.64 -37.08 35.47
CA PRO A 710 3.79 -38.48 35.04
C PRO A 710 4.58 -39.35 36.03
N GLY A 711 5.54 -38.79 36.76
CA GLY A 711 6.27 -39.52 37.82
C GLY A 711 5.36 -40.17 38.88
N LEU A 712 4.21 -39.57 39.21
CA LEU A 712 3.23 -40.18 40.11
C LEU A 712 2.56 -41.43 39.50
N VAL A 713 2.46 -41.49 38.17
CA VAL A 713 1.94 -42.67 37.47
C VAL A 713 2.95 -43.82 37.58
N PHE A 714 4.25 -43.52 37.56
CA PHE A 714 5.30 -44.54 37.68
C PHE A 714 5.27 -45.16 39.08
N GLU A 715 5.12 -44.32 40.11
CA GLU A 715 4.90 -44.79 41.47
C GLU A 715 3.61 -45.62 41.62
N ALA A 716 2.52 -45.21 40.96
CA ALA A 716 1.27 -45.95 40.99
C ALA A 716 1.38 -47.31 40.29
N LEU A 717 2.15 -47.42 39.20
CA LEU A 717 2.46 -48.69 38.54
C LEU A 717 3.26 -49.63 39.46
N ARG A 718 4.29 -49.11 40.14
CA ARG A 718 5.10 -49.89 41.10
C ARG A 718 4.31 -50.38 42.31
N ARG A 719 3.27 -49.63 42.72
CA ARG A 719 2.36 -49.97 43.81
C ARG A 719 1.14 -50.78 43.37
N ASP A 720 1.05 -51.20 42.09
CA ASP A 720 -0.10 -51.97 41.61
C ASP A 720 -0.19 -53.32 42.34
N ALA A 721 -1.32 -53.64 42.97
CA ALA A 721 -1.49 -54.88 43.74
C ALA A 721 -2.34 -55.93 42.99
N SER A 722 -2.43 -55.86 41.67
CA SER A 722 -3.28 -56.74 40.88
C SER A 722 -2.57 -58.00 40.39
N GLU A 723 -3.33 -58.90 39.73
CA GLU A 723 -2.79 -60.06 39.00
C GLU A 723 -1.80 -59.69 37.88
N HIS A 724 -1.70 -58.41 37.49
CA HIS A 724 -0.74 -57.91 36.51
C HIS A 724 0.42 -57.12 37.14
N HIS A 725 0.66 -57.26 38.45
CA HIS A 725 1.72 -56.53 39.17
C HIS A 725 3.09 -56.64 38.48
N GLU A 726 3.52 -57.85 38.13
CA GLU A 726 4.82 -58.07 37.48
C GLU A 726 4.94 -57.28 36.17
N HIS A 727 3.88 -57.27 35.36
CA HIS A 727 3.83 -56.50 34.11
C HIS A 727 3.81 -54.99 34.37
N ALA A 728 3.11 -54.52 35.42
CA ALA A 728 3.09 -53.11 35.81
C ALA A 728 4.47 -52.61 36.22
N VAL A 729 5.26 -53.43 36.92
CA VAL A 729 6.66 -53.14 37.29
C VAL A 729 7.52 -53.03 36.02
N VAL A 730 7.40 -53.97 35.08
CA VAL A 730 8.13 -53.91 33.80
C VAL A 730 7.82 -52.63 33.02
N VAL A 731 6.54 -52.25 32.92
CA VAL A 731 6.14 -50.99 32.26
C VAL A 731 6.72 -49.77 33.00
N ALA A 732 6.74 -49.79 34.33
CA ALA A 732 7.34 -48.72 35.11
C ALA A 732 8.86 -48.62 34.87
N ASP A 733 9.56 -49.74 34.76
CA ASP A 733 11.01 -49.76 34.55
C ASP A 733 11.39 -49.25 33.16
N PHE A 734 10.66 -49.60 32.10
CA PHE A 734 10.86 -49.01 30.76
C PHE A 734 10.66 -47.48 30.77
N LEU A 735 9.62 -47.00 31.47
CA LEU A 735 9.39 -45.56 31.61
C LEU A 735 10.47 -44.89 32.46
N ASP A 736 10.99 -45.57 33.48
CA ASP A 736 12.06 -45.03 34.34
C ASP A 736 13.40 -44.94 33.58
N GLU A 737 13.68 -45.89 32.69
CA GLU A 737 14.88 -45.89 31.82
C GLU A 737 14.86 -44.68 30.86
N MET A 738 13.67 -44.26 30.43
CA MET A 738 13.46 -43.08 29.58
C MET A 738 13.36 -41.77 30.37
N ARG A 739 13.43 -41.79 31.71
CA ARG A 739 13.18 -40.62 32.58
C ARG A 739 14.07 -39.42 32.24
N GLU A 740 15.35 -39.64 31.99
CA GLU A 740 16.29 -38.55 31.64
C GLU A 740 15.86 -37.82 30.36
N ARG A 741 15.38 -38.59 29.36
CA ARG A 741 14.86 -38.06 28.09
C ARG A 741 13.47 -37.42 28.23
N MET A 742 12.75 -37.73 29.31
CA MET A 742 11.43 -37.20 29.66
C MET A 742 11.47 -36.08 30.70
N SER A 743 12.64 -35.49 30.96
CA SER A 743 12.79 -34.41 31.95
C SER A 743 11.77 -33.28 31.75
N LEU A 744 11.40 -32.96 30.50
CA LEU A 744 10.38 -31.95 30.19
C LEU A 744 8.97 -32.30 30.67
N LEU A 745 8.66 -33.58 30.89
CA LEU A 745 7.35 -34.05 31.33
C LEU A 745 7.20 -34.08 32.85
N ILE A 746 8.31 -34.26 33.56
CA ILE A 746 8.35 -34.50 35.01
C ILE A 746 9.09 -33.33 35.67
N PRO A 747 8.44 -32.54 36.54
CA PRO A 747 9.13 -31.48 37.26
C PRO A 747 10.17 -32.06 38.22
N GLU A 748 11.24 -31.31 38.45
CA GLU A 748 12.14 -31.59 39.57
C GLU A 748 11.39 -31.44 40.90
N HIS A 749 11.85 -32.15 41.94
CA HIS A 749 11.13 -32.21 43.22
C HIS A 749 10.86 -30.81 43.80
N GLY A 750 9.58 -30.44 43.89
CA GLY A 750 9.14 -29.16 44.43
C GLY A 750 9.28 -27.96 43.48
N LEU A 751 9.72 -28.17 42.23
CA LEU A 751 10.02 -27.13 41.25
C LEU A 751 9.10 -27.24 40.02
N ASP A 752 7.80 -26.98 40.21
CA ASP A 752 6.85 -26.89 39.09
C ASP A 752 7.03 -25.57 38.32
N PRO A 753 7.33 -25.57 37.01
CA PRO A 753 7.50 -24.35 36.20
C PRO A 753 6.26 -23.44 36.11
N TYR A 754 5.10 -23.96 36.53
CA TYR A 754 3.83 -23.23 36.56
C TYR A 754 3.36 -22.91 37.99
N SER A 755 4.21 -23.12 39.01
CA SER A 755 3.90 -22.73 40.39
C SER A 755 3.88 -21.21 40.59
N GLU A 756 4.75 -20.49 39.88
CA GLU A 756 4.78 -19.03 39.87
C GLU A 756 3.96 -18.46 38.72
N THR A 757 3.19 -17.42 39.01
CA THR A 757 2.46 -16.68 37.97
C THR A 757 3.43 -15.74 37.26
N ARG A 758 3.71 -16.01 35.99
CA ARG A 758 4.54 -15.18 35.12
C ARG A 758 3.68 -14.50 34.05
N ASP A 759 3.95 -13.24 33.75
CA ASP A 759 3.35 -12.54 32.60
C ASP A 759 4.15 -12.86 31.32
N ASP A 760 4.11 -14.12 30.91
CA ASP A 760 4.76 -14.53 29.66
C ASP A 760 3.88 -14.12 28.47
N ARG A 761 4.29 -13.05 27.79
CA ARG A 761 3.61 -12.49 26.61
C ARG A 761 4.14 -13.06 25.31
N LEU A 762 5.41 -13.48 25.28
CA LEU A 762 6.03 -14.19 24.17
C LEU A 762 6.44 -15.58 24.61
N THR A 763 5.95 -16.63 23.97
CA THR A 763 6.44 -18.00 24.13
C THR A 763 7.01 -18.49 22.81
N VAL A 764 8.24 -18.98 22.80
CA VAL A 764 8.88 -19.52 21.58
C VAL A 764 9.21 -20.99 21.82
N LEU A 765 8.57 -21.88 21.08
CA LEU A 765 8.75 -23.32 21.10
C LEU A 765 9.72 -23.71 19.99
N THR A 766 10.99 -23.98 20.32
CA THR A 766 11.99 -24.40 19.34
C THR A 766 12.03 -25.92 19.22
N MET A 767 11.99 -26.41 17.99
CA MET A 767 12.01 -27.86 17.67
C MET A 767 13.32 -28.27 17.00
N ALA A 768 14.33 -27.40 17.06
CA ALA A 768 15.64 -27.65 16.48
C ALA A 768 16.25 -28.93 17.09
N GLY A 769 16.58 -29.89 16.22
CA GLY A 769 17.13 -31.19 16.60
C GLY A 769 16.08 -32.29 16.86
N LEU A 770 14.78 -31.98 16.77
CA LEU A 770 13.73 -32.99 16.91
C LEU A 770 13.70 -33.91 15.69
N THR A 771 13.73 -35.23 15.92
CA THR A 771 13.57 -36.23 14.87
C THR A 771 12.12 -36.68 14.81
N LEU A 772 11.50 -36.60 13.63
CA LEU A 772 10.15 -37.12 13.38
C LEU A 772 10.20 -38.32 12.44
N PRO A 773 9.29 -39.31 12.61
CA PRO A 773 9.21 -40.43 11.69
C PRO A 773 8.76 -39.94 10.32
N LYS A 774 9.28 -40.58 9.26
CA LYS A 774 8.86 -40.26 7.88
C LYS A 774 7.37 -40.57 7.68
N ASP A 775 6.71 -39.75 6.85
CA ASP A 775 5.31 -39.98 6.52
C ASP A 775 5.08 -41.37 5.92
N GLY A 776 3.99 -42.01 6.33
CA GLY A 776 3.62 -43.37 5.95
C GLY A 776 4.39 -44.51 6.65
N VAL A 777 5.40 -44.22 7.49
CA VAL A 777 6.10 -45.25 8.27
C VAL A 777 5.26 -45.68 9.47
N GLY A 778 4.98 -46.99 9.55
CA GLY A 778 4.27 -47.61 10.67
C GLY A 778 5.02 -47.46 11.99
N ARG A 779 4.26 -47.38 13.09
CA ARG A 779 4.79 -47.14 14.44
C ARG A 779 5.75 -48.22 14.94
N GLU A 780 5.63 -49.42 14.41
CA GLU A 780 6.53 -50.55 14.65
C GLU A 780 7.99 -50.31 14.22
N HIS A 781 8.22 -49.30 13.37
CA HIS A 781 9.55 -48.97 12.83
C HIS A 781 10.10 -47.66 13.38
N TRP A 782 9.39 -47.01 14.31
CA TRP A 782 9.85 -45.77 14.91
C TRP A 782 10.96 -46.04 15.91
N THR A 783 11.98 -45.19 15.90
CA THR A 783 12.99 -45.12 16.94
C THR A 783 12.45 -44.43 18.19
N ASP A 784 13.11 -44.63 19.34
CA ASP A 784 12.72 -43.95 20.60
C ASP A 784 12.77 -42.41 20.46
N GLY A 785 13.72 -41.90 19.67
CA GLY A 785 13.84 -40.47 19.39
C GLY A 785 12.69 -39.92 18.55
N GLU A 786 12.23 -40.69 17.56
CA GLU A 786 11.06 -40.35 16.74
C GLU A 786 9.76 -40.40 17.55
N ALA A 787 9.59 -41.41 18.40
CA ALA A 787 8.44 -41.52 19.30
C ALA A 787 8.39 -40.35 20.29
N LEU A 788 9.52 -40.03 20.93
CA LEU A 788 9.65 -38.85 21.80
C LEU A 788 9.35 -37.56 21.02
N GLY A 789 9.87 -37.43 19.80
CA GLY A 789 9.65 -36.27 18.94
C GLY A 789 8.17 -36.02 18.67
N VAL A 790 7.43 -37.07 18.30
CA VAL A 790 5.97 -36.98 18.08
C VAL A 790 5.24 -36.55 19.35
N GLU A 791 5.60 -37.10 20.52
CA GLU A 791 4.94 -36.73 21.77
C GLU A 791 5.30 -35.31 22.26
N MET A 792 6.54 -34.86 22.07
CA MET A 792 6.92 -33.46 22.35
C MET A 792 6.15 -32.50 21.46
N LEU A 793 6.00 -32.80 20.16
CA LEU A 793 5.24 -31.97 19.23
C LEU A 793 3.74 -31.95 19.57
N ASN A 794 3.18 -33.10 19.97
CA ASN A 794 1.81 -33.22 20.47
C ASN A 794 1.60 -32.31 21.69
N LEU A 795 2.51 -32.34 22.67
CA LEU A 795 2.44 -31.49 23.86
C LEU A 795 2.67 -30.02 23.56
N ALA A 796 3.56 -29.68 22.63
CA ALA A 796 3.75 -28.32 22.15
C ALA A 796 2.48 -27.76 21.49
N ALA A 797 1.77 -28.57 20.69
CA ALA A 797 0.47 -28.22 20.13
C ALA A 797 -0.58 -27.97 21.22
N TRP A 798 -0.63 -28.79 22.27
CA TRP A 798 -1.49 -28.57 23.43
C TRP A 798 -1.13 -27.30 24.21
N LEU A 799 0.15 -27.03 24.42
CA LEU A 799 0.61 -25.82 25.10
C LEU A 799 0.25 -24.56 24.30
N THR A 800 0.40 -24.62 22.97
CA THR A 800 -0.03 -23.54 22.05
C THR A 800 -1.54 -23.34 22.09
N GLN A 801 -2.30 -24.43 22.15
CA GLN A 801 -3.74 -24.35 22.33
C GLN A 801 -4.08 -23.67 23.67
N ARG A 802 -3.45 -24.10 24.76
CA ARG A 802 -3.64 -23.52 26.09
C ARG A 802 -3.33 -22.02 26.10
N SER A 803 -2.22 -21.59 25.50
CA SER A 803 -1.86 -20.17 25.48
C SER A 803 -2.93 -19.29 24.81
N VAL A 804 -3.67 -19.84 23.86
CA VAL A 804 -4.79 -19.13 23.21
C VAL A 804 -6.06 -19.16 24.07
N TYR A 805 -6.49 -20.35 24.51
CA TYR A 805 -7.84 -20.55 25.08
C TYR A 805 -7.93 -20.35 26.60
N GLU A 806 -6.80 -20.30 27.31
CA GLU A 806 -6.75 -19.94 28.74
C GLU A 806 -6.92 -18.43 28.96
N ARG A 807 -6.63 -17.63 27.93
CA ARG A 807 -6.76 -16.16 27.97
C ARG A 807 -8.18 -15.71 27.59
N PRO A 808 -8.62 -14.53 28.06
CA PRO A 808 -9.93 -13.97 27.70
C PRO A 808 -10.14 -13.91 26.19
N LYS A 809 -11.38 -14.15 25.73
CA LYS A 809 -11.72 -14.22 24.29
C LYS A 809 -11.31 -12.96 23.52
N ASP A 810 -11.57 -11.79 24.08
CA ASP A 810 -11.39 -10.50 23.40
C ASP A 810 -9.93 -10.02 23.38
N MET A 811 -9.04 -10.64 24.16
CA MET A 811 -7.63 -10.27 24.21
C MET A 811 -6.94 -10.58 22.87
N ARG A 812 -6.09 -9.69 22.38
CA ARG A 812 -5.33 -9.92 21.14
C ARG A 812 -4.27 -10.99 21.33
N LYS A 813 -4.40 -12.08 20.57
CA LYS A 813 -3.52 -13.26 20.66
C LYS A 813 -2.96 -13.61 19.29
N GLY A 814 -1.76 -14.12 19.25
CA GLY A 814 -1.01 -14.43 18.05
C GLY A 814 -0.42 -15.82 18.13
N VAL A 815 -0.54 -16.60 17.06
CA VAL A 815 0.18 -17.86 16.89
C VAL A 815 0.94 -17.78 15.59
N TRP A 816 2.25 -17.99 15.63
CA TRP A 816 3.05 -18.13 14.41
C TRP A 816 3.61 -19.54 14.33
N ILE A 817 3.23 -20.26 13.28
CA ILE A 817 3.78 -21.57 12.96
C ILE A 817 4.75 -21.39 11.80
N ASP A 818 6.05 -21.40 12.10
CA ASP A 818 7.06 -21.42 11.06
C ASP A 818 7.19 -22.83 10.48
N GLU A 819 7.41 -22.89 9.17
CA GLU A 819 7.35 -24.13 8.38
C GLU A 819 6.14 -25.00 8.73
N ALA A 820 4.93 -24.44 8.52
CA ALA A 820 3.65 -25.02 8.95
C ALA A 820 3.41 -26.47 8.47
N PHE A 821 4.07 -26.90 7.39
CA PHE A 821 4.00 -28.28 6.92
C PHE A 821 4.59 -29.28 7.93
N PHE A 822 5.64 -28.90 8.67
CA PHE A 822 6.26 -29.74 9.70
C PHE A 822 5.23 -30.18 10.75
N LEU A 823 4.32 -29.29 11.14
CA LEU A 823 3.26 -29.60 12.09
C LEU A 823 2.15 -30.48 11.47
N SER A 824 1.95 -30.39 10.15
CA SER A 824 0.90 -31.13 9.45
C SER A 824 1.17 -32.64 9.30
N GLU A 825 2.43 -33.07 9.45
CA GLU A 825 2.82 -34.48 9.42
C GLU A 825 2.17 -35.26 10.58
N VAL A 826 1.96 -34.61 11.72
CA VAL A 826 1.36 -35.23 12.91
C VAL A 826 -0.17 -34.98 12.99
N PRO A 827 -1.00 -35.98 13.36
CA PRO A 827 -2.44 -35.82 13.47
C PRO A 827 -2.90 -34.66 14.38
N THR A 828 -2.28 -34.49 15.55
CA THR A 828 -2.61 -33.38 16.48
C THR A 828 -2.38 -32.02 15.84
N GLY A 829 -1.30 -31.88 15.08
CA GLY A 829 -0.97 -30.65 14.38
C GLY A 829 -2.02 -30.25 13.34
N ARG A 830 -2.50 -31.23 12.55
CA ARG A 830 -3.61 -31.02 11.60
C ARG A 830 -4.89 -30.58 12.29
N VAL A 831 -5.21 -31.15 13.45
CA VAL A 831 -6.39 -30.76 14.24
C VAL A 831 -6.23 -29.32 14.76
N LEU A 832 -5.04 -28.97 15.26
CA LEU A 832 -4.74 -27.61 15.74
C LEU A 832 -4.92 -26.58 14.61
N MET A 833 -4.32 -26.82 13.45
CA MET A 833 -4.43 -25.92 12.29
C MET A 833 -5.88 -25.74 11.83
N ASN A 834 -6.65 -26.82 11.74
CA ASN A 834 -8.07 -26.76 11.36
C ASN A 834 -8.90 -25.97 12.38
N ARG A 835 -8.58 -26.11 13.67
CA ARG A 835 -9.26 -25.37 14.73
C ARG A 835 -8.95 -23.87 14.64
N PHE A 836 -7.67 -23.51 14.54
CA PHE A 836 -7.25 -22.12 14.36
C PHE A 836 -7.84 -21.48 13.10
N ALA A 837 -7.94 -22.22 12.01
CA ALA A 837 -8.58 -21.71 10.79
C ALA A 837 -10.05 -21.32 10.98
N ARG A 838 -10.79 -22.02 11.85
CA ARG A 838 -12.23 -21.78 12.07
C ARG A 838 -12.51 -20.83 13.24
N ASP A 839 -11.71 -20.90 14.29
CA ASP A 839 -11.97 -20.21 15.55
C ASP A 839 -11.18 -18.90 15.72
N SER A 840 -10.24 -18.58 14.82
CA SER A 840 -9.37 -17.40 14.91
C SER A 840 -10.15 -16.10 15.14
N ARG A 841 -11.23 -15.86 14.38
CA ARG A 841 -12.09 -14.68 14.56
C ARG A 841 -12.72 -14.63 15.96
N LYS A 842 -13.33 -15.72 16.41
CA LYS A 842 -14.09 -15.77 17.69
C LYS A 842 -13.22 -15.56 18.92
N TRP A 843 -11.94 -15.92 18.82
CA TRP A 843 -11.00 -15.84 19.92
C TRP A 843 -9.99 -14.69 19.76
N ASN A 844 -10.26 -13.75 18.84
CA ASN A 844 -9.39 -12.63 18.53
C ASN A 844 -7.90 -13.03 18.30
N VAL A 845 -7.71 -14.13 17.57
CA VAL A 845 -6.39 -14.74 17.30
C VAL A 845 -5.93 -14.39 15.90
N ARG A 846 -4.70 -13.91 15.76
CA ARG A 846 -3.99 -13.79 14.49
C ARG A 846 -3.06 -14.99 14.33
N VAL A 847 -3.27 -15.80 13.30
CA VAL A 847 -2.52 -17.02 13.05
C VAL A 847 -1.68 -16.83 11.80
N MET A 848 -0.38 -16.72 11.98
CA MET A 848 0.60 -16.62 10.91
C MET A 848 1.13 -18.00 10.58
N LEU A 849 1.02 -18.41 9.33
CA LEU A 849 1.56 -19.66 8.85
C LEU A 849 2.58 -19.37 7.77
N SER A 850 3.83 -19.79 7.98
CA SER A 850 4.87 -19.69 6.96
C SER A 850 5.20 -21.04 6.34
N SER A 851 5.45 -21.04 5.04
CA SER A 851 6.02 -22.18 4.31
C SER A 851 6.95 -21.67 3.21
N GLN A 852 7.90 -22.51 2.80
CA GLN A 852 8.68 -22.29 1.59
C GLN A 852 7.90 -22.63 0.32
N ILE A 853 6.92 -23.52 0.42
CA ILE A 853 6.20 -24.09 -0.71
C ILE A 853 4.71 -23.67 -0.63
N PRO A 854 4.23 -22.83 -1.56
CA PRO A 854 2.84 -22.38 -1.56
C PRO A 854 1.81 -23.51 -1.66
N ALA A 855 2.15 -24.58 -2.39
CA ALA A 855 1.30 -25.76 -2.57
C ALA A 855 0.87 -26.40 -1.24
N ASP A 856 1.66 -26.28 -0.18
CA ASP A 856 1.33 -26.85 1.12
C ASP A 856 0.07 -26.24 1.72
N PHE A 857 -0.17 -24.96 1.49
CA PHE A 857 -1.40 -24.29 1.91
C PHE A 857 -2.59 -24.70 1.05
N LEU A 858 -2.39 -24.97 -0.23
CA LEU A 858 -3.44 -25.37 -1.16
C LEU A 858 -3.95 -26.80 -0.91
N LYS A 859 -3.09 -27.68 -0.37
CA LYS A 859 -3.47 -29.05 0.05
C LYS A 859 -4.48 -29.05 1.21
N ILE A 860 -4.53 -27.99 2.01
CA ILE A 860 -5.44 -27.88 3.15
C ILE A 860 -6.83 -27.45 2.63
N GLN A 861 -7.79 -28.38 2.68
CA GLN A 861 -9.14 -28.13 2.16
C GLN A 861 -9.82 -26.92 2.81
N GLY A 862 -10.32 -26.00 1.99
CA GLY A 862 -11.04 -24.80 2.42
C GLY A 862 -10.18 -23.69 3.03
N PHE A 863 -8.87 -23.88 3.15
CA PHE A 863 -7.96 -22.94 3.80
C PHE A 863 -7.84 -21.60 3.04
N VAL A 864 -7.72 -21.65 1.72
CA VAL A 864 -7.56 -20.45 0.86
C VAL A 864 -8.72 -19.46 1.00
N ALA A 865 -9.95 -19.98 1.16
CA ALA A 865 -11.14 -19.14 1.34
C ALA A 865 -11.06 -18.35 2.66
N LEU A 866 -10.46 -18.94 3.69
CA LEU A 866 -10.30 -18.38 5.03
C LEU A 866 -9.06 -17.48 5.17
N LEU A 867 -8.16 -17.43 4.18
CA LEU A 867 -7.04 -16.51 4.22
C LEU A 867 -7.51 -15.06 4.13
N ASP A 868 -7.16 -14.28 5.14
CA ASP A 868 -7.39 -12.84 5.19
C ASP A 868 -6.23 -12.12 4.51
N SER A 869 -5.01 -12.27 5.02
CA SER A 869 -3.83 -11.60 4.49
C SER A 869 -2.76 -12.58 3.99
N VAL A 870 -2.01 -12.17 2.97
CA VAL A 870 -1.00 -13.03 2.33
C VAL A 870 0.24 -12.22 1.98
N PHE A 871 1.41 -12.70 2.38
CA PHE A 871 2.70 -12.18 1.96
C PHE A 871 3.42 -13.20 1.08
N VAL A 872 3.77 -12.81 -0.13
CA VAL A 872 4.52 -13.63 -1.09
C VAL A 872 5.87 -12.98 -1.37
N GLY A 873 6.94 -13.59 -0.91
CA GLY A 873 8.31 -13.22 -1.25
C GLY A 873 8.77 -13.90 -2.54
N ARG A 874 10.08 -13.84 -2.82
CA ARG A 874 10.65 -14.43 -4.03
C ARG A 874 10.40 -15.94 -4.09
N LEU A 875 9.94 -16.41 -5.25
CA LEU A 875 9.81 -17.83 -5.61
C LEU A 875 10.43 -18.00 -6.99
N ASP A 876 11.24 -19.05 -7.17
CA ASP A 876 12.01 -19.25 -8.40
C ASP A 876 11.32 -20.23 -9.37
N ASP A 877 10.40 -21.07 -8.89
CA ASP A 877 9.69 -22.08 -9.68
C ASP A 877 8.33 -21.57 -10.21
N ASP A 878 8.00 -21.89 -11.46
CA ASP A 878 6.81 -21.38 -12.14
C ASP A 878 5.49 -21.91 -11.54
N GLU A 879 5.46 -23.18 -11.11
CA GLU A 879 4.29 -23.78 -10.46
C GLU A 879 4.08 -23.16 -9.07
N ALA A 880 5.16 -22.97 -8.32
CA ALA A 880 5.12 -22.26 -7.04
C ALA A 880 4.66 -20.80 -7.22
N GLN A 881 5.09 -20.10 -8.26
CA GLN A 881 4.62 -18.74 -8.56
C GLN A 881 3.11 -18.73 -8.84
N ALA A 882 2.61 -19.67 -9.66
CA ALA A 882 1.19 -19.81 -9.94
C ALA A 882 0.38 -20.11 -8.68
N ASP A 883 0.86 -21.02 -7.82
CA ASP A 883 0.21 -21.33 -6.55
C ASP A 883 0.18 -20.13 -5.59
N ALA A 884 1.25 -19.34 -5.54
CA ALA A 884 1.28 -18.13 -4.73
C ALA A 884 0.29 -17.07 -5.20
N LEU A 885 0.08 -16.93 -6.52
CA LEU A 885 -0.98 -16.07 -7.07
C LEU A 885 -2.38 -16.56 -6.70
N ARG A 886 -2.60 -17.88 -6.63
CA ARG A 886 -3.87 -18.46 -6.12
C ARG A 886 -4.10 -18.10 -4.66
N LEU A 887 -3.06 -18.15 -3.82
CA LEU A 887 -3.14 -17.72 -2.41
C LEU A 887 -3.50 -16.24 -2.29
N LEU A 888 -2.89 -15.38 -3.12
CA LEU A 888 -3.19 -13.94 -3.19
C LEU A 888 -4.59 -13.63 -3.75
N LYS A 889 -5.33 -14.63 -4.26
CA LYS A 889 -6.65 -14.48 -4.91
C LYS A 889 -6.58 -13.55 -6.13
N VAL A 890 -5.50 -13.64 -6.91
CA VAL A 890 -5.28 -12.86 -8.14
C VAL A 890 -5.18 -13.78 -9.37
N PRO A 891 -5.37 -13.25 -10.60
CA PRO A 891 -5.33 -14.07 -11.81
C PRO A 891 -3.96 -14.73 -12.03
N VAL A 892 -4.00 -16.01 -12.40
CA VAL A 892 -2.86 -16.82 -12.84
C VAL A 892 -2.79 -16.80 -14.38
N GLY A 893 -1.58 -16.88 -14.94
CA GLY A 893 -1.33 -16.83 -16.38
C GLY A 893 -1.39 -15.42 -16.96
N ALA A 894 -1.42 -14.39 -16.12
CA ALA A 894 -1.48 -12.98 -16.51
C ALA A 894 -0.09 -12.30 -16.54
N GLY A 895 0.99 -13.04 -16.30
CA GLY A 895 2.37 -12.53 -16.29
C GLY A 895 2.84 -12.01 -14.92
N TYR A 896 2.00 -12.09 -13.88
CA TYR A 896 2.37 -11.72 -12.51
C TYR A 896 3.37 -12.69 -11.87
N GLU A 897 3.50 -13.89 -12.43
CA GLU A 897 4.51 -14.89 -12.08
C GLU A 897 5.91 -14.28 -12.17
N GLN A 898 6.19 -13.54 -13.25
CA GLN A 898 7.47 -12.83 -13.44
C GLN A 898 7.70 -11.75 -12.38
N VAL A 899 6.63 -11.12 -11.87
CA VAL A 899 6.74 -10.14 -10.79
C VAL A 899 7.24 -10.82 -9.52
N ILE A 900 6.67 -11.98 -9.17
CA ILE A 900 7.11 -12.80 -8.01
C ILE A 900 8.56 -13.25 -8.19
N ALA A 901 8.93 -13.74 -9.39
CA ALA A 901 10.30 -14.17 -9.70
C ALA A 901 11.32 -13.03 -9.59
N SER A 902 10.89 -11.78 -9.86
CA SER A 902 11.74 -10.58 -9.81
C SER A 902 11.92 -9.96 -8.42
N LEU A 903 11.18 -10.43 -7.40
CA LEU A 903 11.25 -9.88 -6.05
C LEU A 903 12.66 -10.03 -5.48
N GLY A 904 13.23 -8.95 -4.92
CA GLY A 904 14.53 -8.99 -4.27
C GLY A 904 15.75 -9.07 -5.20
N ARG A 905 15.60 -9.03 -6.53
CA ARG A 905 16.76 -8.87 -7.45
C ARG A 905 17.17 -7.40 -7.51
N ARG A 906 18.48 -7.10 -7.32
CA ARG A 906 19.04 -5.77 -7.56
C ARG A 906 18.91 -5.42 -9.06
N PRO A 907 18.27 -4.29 -9.42
CA PRO A 907 18.39 -3.77 -10.78
C PRO A 907 19.85 -3.34 -10.99
N GLY A 908 20.59 -4.00 -11.88
CA GLY A 908 21.90 -3.53 -12.32
C GLY A 908 23.09 -3.86 -11.40
N SER A 909 23.03 -4.89 -10.55
CA SER A 909 24.26 -5.40 -9.93
C SER A 909 25.23 -5.81 -11.04
N HIS A 910 26.30 -5.03 -11.20
CA HIS A 910 27.48 -5.47 -11.94
C HIS A 910 27.84 -6.85 -11.39
N ARG A 911 27.99 -7.84 -12.27
CA ARG A 911 28.29 -9.25 -11.92
C ARG A 911 29.63 -9.43 -11.16
N ASN A 912 30.27 -8.36 -10.72
CA ASN A 912 31.64 -8.30 -10.20
C ASN A 912 31.73 -7.91 -8.72
N GLY A 913 30.63 -7.63 -8.02
CA GLY A 913 30.65 -7.35 -6.58
C GLY A 913 30.20 -8.56 -5.76
N THR A 914 31.12 -9.20 -5.03
CA THR A 914 30.88 -10.28 -4.04
C THR A 914 30.37 -9.73 -2.69
N GLU A 915 29.68 -8.60 -2.69
CA GLU A 915 29.16 -8.00 -1.46
C GLU A 915 27.84 -8.63 -1.02
N ARG A 916 27.70 -8.77 0.30
CA ARG A 916 26.49 -9.31 0.94
C ARG A 916 25.26 -8.45 0.63
N ASP A 917 24.15 -9.09 0.29
CA ASP A 917 22.90 -8.38 0.05
C ASP A 917 22.16 -8.01 1.33
N THR A 918 22.30 -6.75 1.72
CA THR A 918 21.65 -6.12 2.88
C THR A 918 20.40 -5.32 2.50
N ALA A 919 19.97 -5.37 1.23
CA ALA A 919 18.83 -4.58 0.76
C ALA A 919 17.52 -5.01 1.47
N PRO A 920 16.63 -4.04 1.76
CA PRO A 920 15.31 -4.32 2.32
C PRO A 920 14.54 -5.35 1.47
N ARG A 921 14.00 -6.39 2.11
CA ARG A 921 13.31 -7.51 1.44
C ARG A 921 11.97 -7.05 0.86
N GLN A 922 11.58 -7.64 -0.27
CA GLN A 922 10.36 -7.28 -0.99
C GLN A 922 9.37 -8.44 -1.02
N PHE A 923 8.10 -8.11 -0.89
CA PHE A 923 6.99 -9.04 -0.90
C PHE A 923 5.85 -8.48 -1.76
N VAL A 924 5.02 -9.32 -2.34
CA VAL A 924 3.65 -8.95 -2.69
C VAL A 924 2.79 -9.16 -1.47
N PHE A 925 2.08 -8.13 -1.04
CA PHE A 925 1.20 -8.16 0.12
C PHE A 925 -0.25 -8.01 -0.33
N GLY A 926 -1.07 -9.00 0.01
CA GLY A 926 -2.53 -8.93 -0.02
C GLY A 926 -3.05 -8.64 1.38
N ASP A 927 -3.75 -7.52 1.57
CA ASP A 927 -4.16 -7.00 2.88
C ASP A 927 -5.51 -7.53 3.41
N GLY A 928 -6.21 -8.35 2.62
CA GLY A 928 -7.53 -8.90 2.96
C GLY A 928 -8.71 -7.95 2.73
N ALA A 929 -8.46 -6.66 2.51
CA ALA A 929 -9.46 -5.66 2.13
C ALA A 929 -9.57 -5.47 0.61
N GLY A 930 -8.86 -6.29 -0.16
CA GLY A 930 -8.80 -6.22 -1.61
C GLY A 930 -7.58 -5.47 -2.15
N GLY A 931 -6.75 -4.86 -1.29
CA GLY A 931 -5.46 -4.29 -1.68
C GLY A 931 -4.44 -5.41 -1.94
N VAL A 932 -3.79 -5.38 -3.10
CA VAL A 932 -2.67 -6.27 -3.43
C VAL A 932 -1.59 -5.43 -4.09
N GLU A 933 -0.43 -5.34 -3.46
CA GLU A 933 0.67 -4.54 -3.98
C GLU A 933 2.05 -5.09 -3.58
N ARG A 934 3.06 -4.81 -4.40
CA ARG A 934 4.45 -5.05 -4.05
C ARG A 934 4.89 -4.06 -2.98
N ILE A 935 5.37 -4.55 -1.86
CA ILE A 935 5.89 -3.77 -0.73
C ILE A 935 7.35 -4.12 -0.45
N ARG A 936 8.06 -3.15 0.13
CA ARG A 936 9.42 -3.24 0.63
C ARG A 936 9.34 -3.15 2.15
N ILE A 937 9.78 -4.21 2.82
CA ILE A 937 9.81 -4.27 4.28
C ILE A 937 10.99 -3.47 4.76
N ASP A 938 10.73 -2.42 5.53
CA ASP A 938 11.75 -1.46 5.95
C ASP A 938 11.78 -1.33 7.47
N PHE A 939 12.71 -2.07 8.07
CA PHE A 939 13.04 -1.96 9.50
C PHE A 939 14.42 -1.32 9.70
N SER A 940 14.86 -0.47 8.77
CA SER A 940 16.19 0.15 8.79
C SER A 940 16.37 1.23 9.85
N GLY A 941 15.29 1.65 10.53
CA GLY A 941 15.31 2.63 11.60
C GLY A 941 16.38 2.31 12.67
N PRO A 942 17.09 3.32 13.20
CA PRO A 942 18.09 3.11 14.25
C PRO A 942 17.53 2.41 15.49
N HIS A 943 16.29 2.74 15.86
CA HIS A 943 15.58 2.14 17.00
C HIS A 943 15.32 0.64 16.83
N LEU A 944 15.28 0.13 15.59
CA LEU A 944 15.14 -1.30 15.28
C LEU A 944 16.49 -2.00 15.06
N GLY A 945 17.61 -1.37 15.41
CA GLY A 945 18.95 -1.95 15.28
C GLY A 945 19.09 -3.30 15.97
N ALA A 946 18.69 -3.38 17.25
CA ALA A 946 18.75 -4.62 18.03
C ALA A 946 17.88 -5.73 17.42
N LEU A 947 16.67 -5.41 16.97
CA LEU A 947 15.79 -6.35 16.28
C LEU A 947 16.44 -6.89 14.99
N ARG A 948 17.02 -6.01 14.16
CA ARG A 948 17.69 -6.44 12.93
C ARG A 948 18.85 -7.39 13.20
N THR A 949 19.64 -7.12 14.25
CA THR A 949 20.74 -7.98 14.67
C THR A 949 20.23 -9.33 15.16
N ALA A 950 19.19 -9.35 16.01
CA ALA A 950 18.59 -10.58 16.52
C ALA A 950 17.99 -11.45 15.40
N MET A 951 17.40 -10.82 14.38
CA MET A 951 16.80 -11.50 13.23
C MET A 951 17.79 -11.80 12.10
N ASP A 952 19.08 -11.50 12.25
CA ASP A 952 20.09 -11.85 11.25
C ASP A 952 20.53 -13.31 11.40
N THR A 953 19.78 -14.19 10.73
CA THR A 953 20.01 -15.63 10.67
C THR A 953 21.08 -16.05 9.66
N THR A 954 21.72 -15.08 8.98
CA THR A 954 22.73 -15.40 7.96
C THR A 954 24.00 -15.90 8.63
N PRO A 955 24.55 -17.07 8.24
CA PRO A 955 25.84 -17.53 8.74
C PRO A 955 26.94 -16.52 8.41
N ASP A 956 27.77 -16.18 9.39
CA ASP A 956 28.93 -15.31 9.23
C ASP A 956 30.07 -15.87 10.09
N ALA A 957 31.07 -16.47 9.42
CA ALA A 957 32.21 -17.12 10.07
C ALA A 957 33.09 -16.12 10.85
N GLN A 958 33.03 -14.82 10.53
CA GLN A 958 33.81 -13.77 11.18
C GLN A 958 33.03 -13.06 12.31
N ARG A 959 31.76 -13.43 12.56
CA ARG A 959 30.89 -12.77 13.54
C ARG A 959 31.49 -12.75 14.94
N ASN A 960 32.17 -13.81 15.35
CA ASN A 960 32.82 -13.92 16.66
C ASN A 960 34.14 -13.14 16.75
N GLU A 961 34.85 -12.91 15.65
CA GLU A 961 36.08 -12.13 15.63
C GLU A 961 35.79 -10.62 15.75
N ARG A 962 34.69 -10.16 15.15
CA ARG A 962 34.22 -8.76 15.26
C ARG A 962 33.53 -8.43 16.58
N ALA A 963 33.08 -9.44 17.32
CA ALA A 963 32.39 -9.28 18.60
C ALA A 963 33.33 -9.25 19.83
N LYS A 964 34.65 -9.38 19.64
CA LYS A 964 35.60 -9.08 20.73
C LYS A 964 35.50 -7.58 21.07
N PRO A 965 35.18 -7.20 22.32
CA PRO A 965 35.25 -5.80 22.70
C PRO A 965 36.69 -5.33 22.57
N LEU A 966 36.91 -4.12 22.04
CA LEU A 966 38.14 -3.37 22.26
C LEU A 966 38.25 -3.10 23.77
N ALA A 967 38.84 -4.05 24.49
CA ALA A 967 39.16 -3.95 25.91
C ALA A 967 40.66 -4.22 26.09
N GLU A 968 41.47 -3.42 25.41
CA GLU A 968 42.83 -3.12 25.84
C GLU A 968 43.02 -1.61 25.75
N LEU A 969 42.57 -0.91 26.78
CA LEU A 969 43.15 0.38 27.13
C LEU A 969 44.53 0.10 27.74
N PRO A 970 45.57 0.87 27.40
CA PRO A 970 46.92 0.61 27.89
C PRO A 970 46.97 0.77 29.41
N ALA A 971 47.73 -0.11 30.07
CA ALA A 971 47.93 -0.10 31.50
C ALA A 971 48.38 1.29 32.00
N VAL A 972 47.66 1.81 33.00
CA VAL A 972 48.06 2.99 33.78
C VAL A 972 49.38 2.66 34.48
N PRO A 973 50.45 3.46 34.34
CA PRO A 973 51.68 3.25 35.09
C PRO A 973 51.52 3.78 36.52
N SER A 974 52.06 3.04 37.48
CA SER A 974 52.09 3.32 38.92
C SER A 974 52.80 4.65 39.24
N PRO A 975 52.39 5.40 40.28
CA PRO A 975 52.98 6.70 40.58
C PRO A 975 54.11 6.59 41.62
N GLU A 976 55.36 6.61 41.17
CA GLU A 976 56.53 6.94 42.01
C GLU A 976 57.55 7.73 41.19
N GLY A 977 58.00 8.88 41.71
CA GLY A 977 59.17 9.62 41.21
C GLY A 977 58.91 11.06 40.78
N LEU A 978 58.95 11.97 41.75
CA LEU A 978 59.14 13.42 41.55
C LEU A 978 60.59 13.75 41.15
N GLU A 979 60.78 14.98 40.63
CA GLU A 979 62.04 15.68 40.26
C GLU A 979 62.50 15.44 38.81
N SER A 980 62.82 16.40 37.94
CA SER A 980 63.10 17.84 37.97
C SER A 980 63.01 18.34 36.49
N GLY A 981 62.46 19.50 36.14
CA GLY A 981 63.22 20.75 36.01
C GLY A 981 63.18 21.37 34.58
N MET A 982 62.29 22.35 34.37
CA MET A 982 62.40 23.56 33.51
C MET A 982 62.54 23.49 31.94
N PRO A 983 62.17 24.58 31.20
CA PRO A 983 61.50 24.57 29.87
C PRO A 983 62.33 25.28 28.73
N PRO A 984 61.73 25.81 27.65
CA PRO A 984 61.13 25.21 26.43
C PRO A 984 61.96 25.55 25.15
N GLU A 985 61.65 24.99 23.96
CA GLU A 985 61.71 25.67 22.64
C GLU A 985 61.35 24.76 21.43
N ASP A 986 60.47 25.29 20.58
CA ASP A 986 60.17 25.11 19.14
C ASP A 986 60.66 23.90 18.30
N GLY A 987 59.76 23.37 17.45
CA GLY A 987 60.17 22.62 16.25
C GLY A 987 59.12 21.72 15.57
N ILE A 988 58.28 22.31 14.71
CA ILE A 988 57.87 21.83 13.37
C ILE A 988 57.22 20.42 13.22
N GLU A 989 55.94 20.44 12.82
CA GLU A 989 55.21 19.34 12.19
C GLU A 989 55.89 18.85 10.90
N ASN A 990 56.13 17.54 10.78
CA ASN A 990 56.31 16.85 9.51
C ASN A 990 55.21 15.78 9.38
N GLY A 991 54.27 16.01 8.48
CA GLY A 991 53.41 14.98 7.92
C GLY A 991 53.69 14.88 6.42
N TYR A 992 54.06 13.70 5.94
CA TYR A 992 54.03 13.29 4.52
C TYR A 992 54.12 11.76 4.45
N ASP A 993 53.06 11.13 3.93
CA ASP A 993 53.04 9.78 3.29
C ASP A 993 51.68 9.60 2.58
N ASP A 994 51.31 10.53 1.69
CA ASP A 994 50.06 10.45 0.90
C ASP A 994 50.22 11.01 -0.54
N TYR A 995 51.45 11.09 -1.06
CA TYR A 995 51.74 11.75 -2.36
C TYR A 995 52.20 10.82 -3.49
N ASP A 996 52.34 9.51 -3.27
CA ASP A 996 52.83 8.57 -4.30
C ASP A 996 51.72 7.79 -5.04
N ASP A 997 50.48 7.78 -4.54
CA ASP A 997 49.38 7.04 -5.18
C ASP A 997 48.62 7.87 -6.24
N GLU A 998 48.57 9.20 -6.11
CA GLU A 998 47.86 10.08 -7.07
C GLU A 998 48.59 10.21 -8.41
N LEU A 999 49.93 10.24 -8.41
CA LEU A 999 50.72 10.38 -9.64
C LEU A 999 50.69 9.11 -10.51
N ALA A 1000 50.58 7.94 -9.87
CA ALA A 1000 50.44 6.65 -10.56
C ALA A 1000 49.07 6.52 -11.25
N ALA A 1001 48.02 7.08 -10.63
CA ALA A 1001 46.67 7.08 -11.19
C ALA A 1001 46.52 8.05 -12.39
N GLU A 1002 47.23 9.18 -12.39
CA GLU A 1002 47.12 10.18 -13.46
C GLU A 1002 47.84 9.78 -14.76
N LEU A 1003 48.92 8.98 -14.67
CA LEU A 1003 49.64 8.39 -15.81
C LEU A 1003 48.85 7.27 -16.50
N GLU A 1004 48.06 6.50 -15.74
CA GLU A 1004 47.25 5.39 -16.27
C GLU A 1004 46.02 5.89 -17.06
N VAL A 1005 45.58 7.12 -16.80
CA VAL A 1005 44.42 7.77 -17.46
C VAL A 1005 44.85 8.72 -18.60
N GLY A 1006 46.16 8.86 -18.85
CA GLY A 1006 46.69 9.59 -20.00
C GLY A 1006 46.48 11.10 -19.97
N LEU A 1007 46.47 11.70 -18.76
CA LEU A 1007 46.22 13.13 -18.57
C LEU A 1007 47.50 13.98 -18.52
N ILE A 1008 48.69 13.40 -18.72
CA ILE A 1008 50.00 14.09 -18.72
C ILE A 1008 50.88 13.52 -19.84
N ASP A 1009 51.55 14.39 -20.61
CA ASP A 1009 52.51 14.00 -21.67
C ASP A 1009 53.88 13.59 -21.04
N GLU A 1010 54.51 12.52 -21.54
CA GLU A 1010 55.77 11.92 -21.03
C GLU A 1010 57.00 12.86 -21.00
N ALA A 1011 56.87 14.12 -21.42
CA ALA A 1011 57.97 15.08 -21.52
C ALA A 1011 58.23 15.92 -20.26
N GLU A 1012 57.40 15.83 -19.21
CA GLU A 1012 57.48 16.71 -18.03
C GLU A 1012 58.03 16.08 -16.72
N VAL A 1013 58.64 14.89 -16.77
CA VAL A 1013 59.23 14.25 -15.56
C VAL A 1013 60.77 14.42 -15.50
N PRO A 1014 61.35 14.94 -14.39
CA PRO A 1014 62.80 15.15 -14.25
C PRO A 1014 63.58 13.85 -13.95
N PRO A 1015 64.87 13.73 -14.34
CA PRO A 1015 65.61 12.46 -14.28
C PRO A 1015 66.18 12.14 -12.89
N ALA A 1016 66.04 10.87 -12.49
CA ALA A 1016 66.65 10.26 -11.30
C ALA A 1016 68.18 10.08 -11.43
N ARG A 1017 68.90 10.11 -10.30
CA ARG A 1017 70.35 9.85 -10.20
C ARG A 1017 70.67 8.46 -9.62
N PRO A 1018 71.84 7.86 -9.93
CA PRO A 1018 72.04 6.41 -9.85
C PRO A 1018 73.05 5.91 -8.78
N ASP A 1019 72.97 4.59 -8.55
CA ASP A 1019 73.96 3.57 -8.12
C ASP A 1019 74.56 3.55 -6.70
N ARG A 1020 74.45 2.37 -6.04
CA ARG A 1020 75.62 1.51 -5.70
C ARG A 1020 75.29 0.08 -5.25
N GLU A 1021 76.27 -0.79 -5.53
CA GLU A 1021 76.24 -2.26 -5.67
C GLU A 1021 76.49 -3.12 -4.39
N ALA A 1022 76.08 -4.41 -4.52
CA ALA A 1022 76.74 -5.68 -4.13
C ALA A 1022 77.01 -6.09 -2.66
N LEU A 1023 76.55 -7.31 -2.25
CA LEU A 1023 77.34 -8.57 -2.16
C LEU A 1023 76.63 -9.71 -1.35
N VAL A 1024 76.39 -10.86 -2.01
CA VAL A 1024 76.88 -12.23 -1.68
C VAL A 1024 76.44 -13.00 -0.39
N LYS A 1025 75.61 -14.05 -0.64
CA LYS A 1025 75.70 -15.50 -0.29
C LYS A 1025 75.27 -16.12 1.08
N VAL A 1026 74.61 -17.30 0.89
CA VAL A 1026 74.72 -18.64 1.58
C VAL A 1026 73.53 -19.08 2.50
N PRO A 1027 73.16 -20.39 2.50
CA PRO A 1027 71.78 -20.86 2.28
C PRO A 1027 71.23 -21.84 3.39
N PRO A 1028 70.43 -22.91 3.12
CA PRO A 1028 69.14 -23.20 3.77
C PRO A 1028 69.13 -24.49 4.64
N HIS A 1029 67.95 -24.90 5.18
CA HIS A 1029 67.52 -26.25 5.68
C HIS A 1029 66.60 -26.07 6.92
N GLN A 1030 65.62 -26.89 7.29
CA GLN A 1030 64.86 -28.02 6.74
C GLN A 1030 63.67 -28.25 7.70
N ARG A 1031 62.60 -28.87 7.18
CA ARG A 1031 61.49 -29.60 7.83
C ARG A 1031 61.61 -30.00 9.33
N GLY A 1032 60.47 -29.94 10.03
CA GLY A 1032 60.12 -30.77 11.18
C GLY A 1032 58.60 -30.87 11.38
N GLN A 1033 58.08 -32.08 11.54
CA GLN A 1033 56.68 -32.51 11.66
C GLN A 1033 56.20 -32.65 13.12
N GLN A 1034 54.86 -32.75 13.29
CA GLN A 1034 54.07 -33.33 14.42
C GLN A 1034 54.00 -32.49 15.71
N GLU A 1035 52.86 -32.31 16.39
CA GLU A 1035 51.57 -33.03 16.48
C GLU A 1035 50.34 -32.17 16.19
#